data_AF-A0A8J4LR11-F1
#
_entry.id   AF-A0A8J4LR11-F1
#
_cell.length_a   1.000
_cell.length_b   1.000
_cell.length_c   1.000
_cell.angle_alpha   90.00
_cell.angle_beta   90.00
_cell.angle_gamma   90.00
#
_symmetry.space_group_name_H-M   'P 1'
#
loop_
_entity.id
_entity.type
_entity.pdbx_description
1 polymer ?
#
loop_
_entity_poly.entity_id
_entity_poly.type
_entity_poly.pdbx_seq_one_letter_code
_entity_poly.pdbx_strand_id
1 'polypeptide(L)'
;MSGSTIMNRAGVVAVLAAAAFVAVANAQTGLYPNFPFCQCTKSPAAYSLSPTVTSTGRGKYCFKLNVNPPPGCNTFCCKADLRKIELNVNPECDVYGVMIKSWINGVPTTVGPSFDRPKDGPAGVKILRLTQLGLGLDDDGAEICISLAANKFGEGCTTLETLCVPPKGMTTGVCSAAMFDSSMGCCPISNVNVPSPPPPSPPPPPPPSPPPPPPPSPRPPSPPPPSPPPPPPPSPPPPPPPSPPPPPPPSPPPPSPPPPPPPSPPPPPPPSPPPPSPPPPSPPPPPPPLPPPPSPPPPPPPSPPPPPPPSPPPPSPPPPPPPSPPPPSPPPPSPPPPSPPPPSPPPPPPPSPPPPSPPPPSPPPPPPPSPPPPSPPPPSPPPPPPPSPRPPPPPSPPPPSPPPQCTVCTSLSLDASPIVIFPITLTKDQCDDFSSIIIADTTDRATAVGAVIIGVPAVTCEDTKITVCTTFLSAADAQKMGQDWVDEKTKELLAYVVPSACPAYLDGYTVSVTVDDSTGVGGCLSSAAAVSCQLGPVPFPKCECDTSRLSTPFVVSPTMYRLPGRTKNTNLFCFTLDVRTPNNKGYCGKTTSLLKGEVWGNEDLRRQIEGIGVQPAGADKLSFRSPSWGPVGDQTLKVTPLNWSLAQAKNATICLELTKGTDLGDFCNFGMNTCWINLFDPNIKCCPLFAATLV
;
A
#
# COMPACT_ATOMS: atom_id res chain seq x y z
N MET A 1 -3.90 -29.32 55.24
CA MET A 1 -2.81 -29.13 56.21
C MET A 1 -1.64 -28.49 55.47
N SER A 2 -1.24 -27.30 55.95
CA SER A 2 0.02 -26.53 55.79
C SER A 2 0.75 -26.52 54.42
N GLY A 3 1.20 -25.41 53.84
CA GLY A 3 1.30 -23.98 54.22
C GLY A 3 1.95 -23.22 53.04
N SER A 4 1.45 -22.04 52.64
CA SER A 4 1.95 -20.69 52.97
C SER A 4 3.34 -20.29 52.42
N THR A 5 3.30 -19.54 51.31
CA THR A 5 3.93 -18.25 50.99
C THR A 5 5.22 -17.81 51.70
N ILE A 6 6.29 -17.50 50.93
CA ILE A 6 7.19 -16.33 51.15
C ILE A 6 7.71 -15.76 49.81
N MET A 7 7.53 -14.45 49.62
CA MET A 7 8.15 -13.58 48.60
C MET A 7 9.62 -13.26 48.93
N ASN A 8 10.51 -13.14 47.94
CA ASN A 8 11.12 -11.86 47.50
C ASN A 8 12.38 -12.05 46.61
N ARG A 9 12.37 -11.34 45.48
CA ARG A 9 13.48 -10.58 44.85
C ARG A 9 14.93 -11.07 45.01
N ALA A 10 15.51 -11.57 43.92
CA ALA A 10 16.70 -11.02 43.22
C ALA A 10 17.23 -12.05 42.21
N GLY A 11 17.22 -11.72 40.92
CA GLY A 11 17.73 -12.60 39.84
C GLY A 11 17.09 -12.33 38.48
N VAL A 12 16.97 -11.07 38.10
CA VAL A 12 16.65 -10.62 36.73
C VAL A 12 17.88 -10.89 35.85
N VAL A 13 17.71 -11.59 34.71
CA VAL A 13 18.32 -11.33 33.37
C VAL A 13 17.87 -12.41 32.35
N ALA A 14 17.21 -11.95 31.26
CA ALA A 14 17.05 -12.48 29.89
C ALA A 14 16.54 -13.93 29.67
N VAL A 15 15.44 -14.20 28.93
CA VAL A 15 15.21 -13.82 27.51
C VAL A 15 13.78 -13.30 27.30
N LEU A 16 13.68 -11.96 27.21
CA LEU A 16 12.69 -11.20 26.46
C LEU A 16 13.42 -10.66 25.22
N ALA A 17 12.68 -10.44 24.13
CA ALA A 17 13.06 -9.70 22.92
C ALA A 17 14.52 -9.18 22.84
N ALA A 18 15.36 -9.81 22.02
CA ALA A 18 16.52 -9.16 21.43
C ALA A 18 16.22 -8.80 19.97
N ALA A 19 15.59 -7.64 19.79
CA ALA A 19 16.06 -6.73 18.76
C ALA A 19 17.40 -6.14 19.28
N ALA A 20 18.51 -6.46 18.62
CA ALA A 20 19.70 -5.61 18.61
C ALA A 20 19.72 -4.87 17.27
N PHE A 21 19.36 -3.59 17.35
CA PHE A 21 19.17 -2.66 16.24
C PHE A 21 20.35 -2.60 15.28
N VAL A 22 20.07 -2.81 13.99
CA VAL A 22 20.40 -1.81 12.96
C VAL A 22 19.21 -1.76 11.98
N ALA A 23 18.45 -0.67 12.09
CA ALA A 23 17.34 -0.19 11.24
C ALA A 23 16.21 -1.21 10.91
N VAL A 24 15.24 -1.31 11.81
CA VAL A 24 13.88 -1.73 11.43
C VAL A 24 13.35 -0.63 10.52
N ALA A 25 13.24 -0.91 9.22
CA ALA A 25 12.40 -0.09 8.35
C ALA A 25 10.94 -0.28 8.81
N ASN A 26 10.23 0.83 9.02
CA ASN A 26 8.83 0.91 9.46
C ASN A 26 7.90 0.11 8.52
N ALA A 27 7.75 -1.20 8.76
CA ALA A 27 6.69 -1.98 8.13
C ALA A 27 5.35 -1.56 8.76
N GLN A 28 4.40 -1.16 7.93
CA GLN A 28 3.05 -0.84 8.35
C GLN A 28 2.30 -2.16 8.59
N THR A 29 1.68 -2.32 9.76
CA THR A 29 1.06 -3.60 10.16
C THR A 29 -0.34 -3.80 9.58
N GLY A 30 -1.01 -2.73 9.14
CA GLY A 30 -2.40 -2.80 8.68
C GLY A 30 -3.43 -3.12 9.76
N LEU A 31 -3.01 -3.18 11.03
CA LEU A 31 -3.84 -3.62 12.16
C LEU A 31 -5.10 -2.77 12.35
N TYR A 32 -5.05 -1.49 12.00
CA TYR A 32 -6.20 -0.58 12.07
C TYR A 32 -6.48 -0.02 10.67
N PRO A 33 -7.46 -0.57 9.93
CA PRO A 33 -7.69 -0.19 8.53
C PRO A 33 -8.38 1.18 8.38
N ASN A 34 -9.02 1.67 9.43
CA ASN A 34 -9.73 2.94 9.44
C ASN A 34 -8.99 3.97 10.29
N PHE A 35 -9.04 5.24 9.88
CA PHE A 35 -8.46 6.33 10.63
C PHE A 35 -9.22 6.58 11.97
N PRO A 36 -8.53 6.87 13.10
CA PRO A 36 -7.10 6.85 13.32
C PRO A 36 -6.54 5.43 13.30
N PHE A 37 -5.39 5.27 12.67
CA PHE A 37 -4.74 4.00 12.40
C PHE A 37 -4.04 3.41 13.64
N CYS A 38 -4.74 3.39 14.77
CA CYS A 38 -4.30 2.89 16.07
C CYS A 38 -5.51 2.59 16.97
N GLN A 39 -5.33 1.74 17.98
CA GLN A 39 -6.34 1.54 19.03
C GLN A 39 -6.24 2.62 20.10
N CYS A 40 -7.33 3.33 20.31
CA CYS A 40 -7.43 4.42 21.28
C CYS A 40 -8.90 4.80 21.52
N THR A 41 -9.18 5.44 22.65
CA THR A 41 -10.53 5.86 23.04
C THR A 41 -10.92 7.15 22.33
N LYS A 42 -11.99 7.09 21.53
CA LYS A 42 -12.47 8.23 20.72
C LYS A 42 -13.50 9.09 21.46
N SER A 43 -14.25 8.50 22.38
CA SER A 43 -15.31 9.17 23.14
C SER A 43 -15.58 8.41 24.45
N PRO A 44 -15.99 9.09 25.54
CA PRO A 44 -16.00 10.55 25.70
C PRO A 44 -14.57 11.12 25.90
N ALA A 45 -14.32 12.34 25.42
CA ALA A 45 -13.01 13.02 25.49
C ALA A 45 -13.15 14.55 25.60
N ALA A 46 -12.09 15.23 26.07
CA ALA A 46 -12.10 16.69 26.30
C ALA A 46 -11.97 17.54 25.03
N TYR A 47 -11.26 17.04 24.02
CA TYR A 47 -10.83 17.85 22.87
C TYR A 47 -11.66 17.57 21.62
N SER A 48 -11.96 18.64 20.89
CA SER A 48 -12.47 18.60 19.52
C SER A 48 -11.92 19.78 18.73
N LEU A 49 -11.93 19.69 17.40
CA LEU A 49 -11.69 20.85 16.55
C LEU A 49 -13.02 21.45 16.10
N SER A 50 -13.06 22.77 15.97
CA SER A 50 -14.14 23.46 15.26
C SER A 50 -14.30 22.86 13.86
N PRO A 51 -15.54 22.55 13.42
CA PRO A 51 -15.78 21.96 12.10
C PRO A 51 -15.35 22.90 10.96
N THR A 52 -15.27 24.20 11.24
CA THR A 52 -14.90 25.24 10.28
C THR A 52 -13.40 25.56 10.38
N VAL A 53 -12.69 25.45 9.26
CA VAL A 53 -11.29 25.83 9.07
C VAL A 53 -11.21 27.21 8.44
N THR A 54 -10.36 28.08 8.98
CA THR A 54 -10.10 29.40 8.42
C THR A 54 -8.94 29.32 7.42
N SER A 55 -9.17 29.71 6.17
CA SER A 55 -8.11 29.92 5.18
C SER A 55 -7.67 31.38 5.20
N THR A 56 -6.41 31.65 5.55
CA THR A 56 -5.88 33.03 5.63
C THR A 56 -5.15 33.46 4.34
N GLY A 57 -5.30 32.69 3.26
CA GLY A 57 -4.58 32.88 1.99
C GLY A 57 -3.15 32.31 2.01
N ARG A 58 -2.54 32.20 0.82
CA ARG A 58 -1.19 31.62 0.58
C ARG A 58 -1.02 30.19 1.11
N GLY A 59 -2.08 29.38 1.04
CA GLY A 59 -2.07 27.99 1.49
C GLY A 59 -2.03 27.79 3.01
N LYS A 60 -2.29 28.84 3.80
CA LYS A 60 -2.35 28.74 5.28
C LYS A 60 -3.78 28.44 5.76
N TYR A 61 -3.92 27.37 6.53
CA TYR A 61 -5.17 26.85 7.08
C TYR A 61 -5.08 26.77 8.60
N CYS A 62 -6.08 27.31 9.31
CA CYS A 62 -6.10 27.40 10.77
C CYS A 62 -7.32 26.69 11.36
N PHE A 63 -7.05 25.77 12.29
CA PHE A 63 -8.00 24.98 13.05
C PHE A 63 -8.15 25.59 14.44
N LYS A 64 -9.38 25.70 14.93
CA LYS A 64 -9.64 26.16 16.30
C LYS A 64 -9.89 24.96 17.22
N LEU A 65 -9.12 24.87 18.31
CA LEU A 65 -9.30 23.86 19.35
C LEU A 65 -10.48 24.25 20.26
N ASN A 66 -11.31 23.27 20.58
CA ASN A 66 -12.35 23.37 21.58
C ASN A 66 -12.06 22.36 22.70
N VAL A 67 -11.95 22.85 23.94
CA VAL A 67 -11.79 22.04 25.14
C VAL A 67 -13.11 22.04 25.90
N ASN A 68 -13.97 21.06 25.60
CA ASN A 68 -15.30 20.96 26.19
C ASN A 68 -15.60 19.50 26.57
N PRO A 69 -15.13 19.03 27.74
CA PRO A 69 -15.47 17.71 28.24
C PRO A 69 -17.00 17.56 28.39
N PRO A 70 -17.61 16.47 27.89
CA PRO A 70 -19.04 16.25 28.05
C PRO A 70 -19.46 16.25 29.54
N PRO A 71 -20.66 16.75 29.88
CA PRO A 71 -21.15 16.71 31.26
C PRO A 71 -21.11 15.29 31.84
N GLY A 72 -20.50 15.13 33.01
CA GLY A 72 -20.34 13.82 33.67
C GLY A 72 -19.18 12.98 33.13
N CYS A 73 -18.35 13.49 32.22
CA CYS A 73 -17.20 12.75 31.74
C CYS A 73 -16.07 12.69 32.78
N ASN A 74 -15.90 11.52 33.38
CA ASN A 74 -14.88 11.24 34.40
C ASN A 74 -13.74 10.33 33.90
N THR A 75 -13.71 9.98 32.61
CA THR A 75 -12.68 9.12 32.02
C THR A 75 -11.34 9.83 31.94
N PHE A 76 -10.26 9.06 31.78
CA PHE A 76 -8.92 9.61 31.57
C PHE A 76 -8.89 10.59 30.39
N CYS A 77 -9.56 10.29 29.27
CA CYS A 77 -9.57 11.14 28.07
C CYS A 77 -10.28 12.50 28.23
N CYS A 78 -10.99 12.70 29.33
CA CYS A 78 -11.59 14.00 29.66
C CYS A 78 -10.69 14.87 30.55
N LYS A 79 -9.56 14.33 31.00
CA LYS A 79 -8.56 15.03 31.82
C LYS A 79 -7.14 14.96 31.23
N ALA A 80 -6.99 14.25 30.11
CA ALA A 80 -5.71 14.05 29.45
C ALA A 80 -5.22 15.35 28.78
N ASP A 81 -3.92 15.41 28.50
CA ASP A 81 -3.30 16.49 27.74
C ASP A 81 -3.50 16.31 26.22
N LEU A 82 -3.06 17.29 25.41
CA LEU A 82 -3.04 17.20 23.95
C LEU A 82 -1.60 17.27 23.42
N ARG A 83 -1.03 16.10 23.12
CA ARG A 83 0.36 15.97 22.69
C ARG A 83 0.55 16.13 21.19
N LYS A 84 -0.33 15.53 20.39
CA LYS A 84 -0.21 15.54 18.93
C LYS A 84 -1.57 15.53 18.24
N ILE A 85 -1.60 15.99 17.00
CA ILE A 85 -2.73 15.88 16.09
C ILE A 85 -2.24 15.16 14.82
N GLU A 86 -3.04 14.23 14.31
CA GLU A 86 -2.81 13.59 13.02
C GLU A 86 -3.99 13.88 12.09
N LEU A 87 -3.70 14.18 10.83
CA LEU A 87 -4.70 14.32 9.77
C LEU A 87 -4.58 13.12 8.83
N ASN A 88 -5.70 12.56 8.39
CA ASN A 88 -5.72 11.57 7.32
C ASN A 88 -5.53 12.26 5.97
N VAL A 89 -4.41 12.02 5.29
CA VAL A 89 -3.99 12.79 4.11
C VAL A 89 -3.68 11.90 2.91
N ASN A 90 -3.78 12.47 1.72
CA ASN A 90 -3.49 11.79 0.47
C ASN A 90 -1.98 11.50 0.40
N PRO A 91 -1.56 10.24 0.16
CA PRO A 91 -0.15 9.90 0.01
C PRO A 91 0.59 10.68 -1.08
N GLU A 92 -0.12 11.15 -2.12
CA GLU A 92 0.43 11.99 -3.19
C GLU A 92 0.92 13.36 -2.70
N CYS A 93 0.56 13.77 -1.47
CA CYS A 93 1.04 15.01 -0.89
C CYS A 93 2.46 14.90 -0.31
N ASP A 94 2.93 13.69 -0.02
CA ASP A 94 4.28 13.44 0.52
C ASP A 94 5.31 13.35 -0.61
N VAL A 95 5.56 14.50 -1.24
CA VAL A 95 6.55 14.63 -2.33
C VAL A 95 7.86 15.21 -1.82
N TYR A 96 8.95 14.82 -2.47
CA TYR A 96 10.28 15.29 -2.10
C TYR A 96 10.38 16.83 -2.16
N GLY A 97 10.87 17.43 -1.08
CA GLY A 97 11.12 18.88 -1.00
C GLY A 97 9.89 19.74 -0.77
N VAL A 98 8.73 19.16 -0.42
CA VAL A 98 7.57 19.91 0.08
C VAL A 98 7.88 20.52 1.45
N MET A 99 7.54 21.79 1.66
CA MET A 99 7.76 22.47 2.96
C MET A 99 6.42 22.82 3.61
N ILE A 100 6.09 22.10 4.67
CA ILE A 100 4.94 22.38 5.54
C ILE A 100 5.44 22.99 6.84
N LYS A 101 4.76 24.04 7.30
CA LYS A 101 5.03 24.70 8.58
C LYS A 101 3.76 24.72 9.42
N SER A 102 3.90 24.82 10.74
CA SER A 102 2.78 25.03 11.63
C SER A 102 3.03 26.11 12.67
N TRP A 103 1.93 26.64 13.20
CA TRP A 103 1.90 27.66 14.25
C TRP A 103 0.83 27.33 15.28
N ILE A 104 1.06 27.76 16.51
CA ILE A 104 0.07 27.76 17.59
C ILE A 104 -0.07 29.20 18.05
N ASN A 105 -1.29 29.75 17.96
CA ASN A 105 -1.58 31.14 18.31
C ASN A 105 -0.63 32.14 17.62
N GLY A 106 -0.30 31.87 16.35
CA GLY A 106 0.62 32.68 15.55
C GLY A 106 2.12 32.44 15.81
N VAL A 107 2.49 31.68 16.84
CA VAL A 107 3.89 31.33 17.16
C VAL A 107 4.28 30.05 16.41
N PRO A 108 5.40 30.03 15.66
CA PRO A 108 5.85 28.80 14.98
C PRO A 108 6.05 27.65 15.96
N THR A 109 5.62 26.45 15.57
CA THR A 109 5.86 25.24 16.38
C THR A 109 7.34 24.91 16.44
N THR A 110 7.77 24.34 17.57
CA THR A 110 9.17 23.89 17.75
C THR A 110 9.51 22.73 16.81
N VAL A 111 8.52 21.87 16.53
CA VAL A 111 8.63 20.79 15.55
C VAL A 111 7.61 21.00 14.44
N GLY A 112 8.12 21.13 13.21
CA GLY A 112 7.29 21.30 12.03
C GLY A 112 6.43 20.06 11.74
N PRO A 113 5.35 20.22 10.97
CA PRO A 113 4.53 19.10 10.53
C PRO A 113 5.33 18.13 9.65
N SER A 114 4.98 16.86 9.71
CA SER A 114 5.66 15.82 8.94
C SER A 114 4.67 14.81 8.39
N PHE A 115 4.91 14.38 7.15
CA PHE A 115 4.18 13.27 6.55
C PHE A 115 4.77 11.95 7.03
N ASP A 116 4.04 11.24 7.88
CA ASP A 116 4.48 9.97 8.42
C ASP A 116 3.67 8.82 7.82
N ARG A 117 4.30 7.64 7.75
CA ARG A 117 3.58 6.39 7.54
C ARG A 117 3.11 5.93 8.92
N PRO A 118 1.79 5.80 9.18
CA PRO A 118 1.31 5.27 10.44
C PRO A 118 1.76 3.82 10.57
N LYS A 119 2.39 3.49 11.71
CA LYS A 119 2.94 2.16 11.97
C LYS A 119 1.87 1.07 11.89
N ASP A 120 0.67 1.36 12.40
CA ASP A 120 -0.40 0.37 12.49
C ASP A 120 -1.52 0.57 11.44
N GLY A 121 -1.31 1.48 10.50
CA GLY A 121 -2.20 1.69 9.37
C GLY A 121 -1.94 0.75 8.21
N PRO A 122 -2.85 0.68 7.22
CA PRO A 122 -2.64 -0.11 6.01
C PRO A 122 -1.53 0.47 5.14
N ALA A 123 -0.94 -0.38 4.30
CA ALA A 123 0.09 0.06 3.36
C ALA A 123 -0.45 1.16 2.43
N GLY A 124 0.39 2.17 2.15
CA GLY A 124 0.05 3.24 1.22
C GLY A 124 -0.77 4.39 1.80
N VAL A 125 -1.22 4.31 3.06
CA VAL A 125 -1.83 5.47 3.72
C VAL A 125 -0.76 6.41 4.28
N LYS A 126 -1.12 7.69 4.37
CA LYS A 126 -0.27 8.73 4.96
C LYS A 126 -1.04 9.54 5.99
N ILE A 127 -0.31 10.00 7.00
CA ILE A 127 -0.82 10.97 7.97
C ILE A 127 0.06 12.21 7.97
N LEU A 128 -0.54 13.38 8.16
CA LEU A 128 0.20 14.60 8.47
C LEU A 128 0.19 14.76 10.00
N ARG A 129 1.35 14.57 10.63
CA ARG A 129 1.52 14.66 12.08
C ARG A 129 1.96 16.06 12.49
N LEU A 130 1.26 16.63 13.46
CA LEU A 130 1.69 17.78 14.23
C LEU A 130 1.94 17.31 15.67
N THR A 131 3.16 17.48 16.18
CA THR A 131 3.56 16.96 17.49
C THR A 131 4.16 18.06 18.35
N GLN A 132 4.35 17.78 19.64
CA GLN A 132 4.88 18.74 20.62
C GLN A 132 4.10 20.05 20.62
N LEU A 133 2.77 19.93 20.58
CA LEU A 133 1.89 21.10 20.54
C LEU A 133 1.90 21.86 21.88
N GLY A 134 2.13 21.17 22.99
CA GLY A 134 2.15 21.78 24.32
C GLY A 134 0.80 22.35 24.74
N LEU A 135 -0.29 21.77 24.24
CA LEU A 135 -1.66 22.18 24.53
C LEU A 135 -2.27 21.27 25.60
N GLY A 136 -3.15 21.82 26.42
CA GLY A 136 -3.84 21.13 27.51
C GLY A 136 -5.26 21.67 27.73
N LEU A 137 -5.80 21.40 28.92
CA LEU A 137 -7.19 21.71 29.22
C LEU A 137 -7.49 23.21 29.34
N ASP A 138 -6.46 24.03 29.52
CA ASP A 138 -6.60 25.50 29.65
C ASP A 138 -6.50 26.23 28.30
N ASP A 139 -6.24 25.51 27.20
CA ASP A 139 -5.99 26.06 25.87
C ASP A 139 -7.24 26.10 24.97
N ASP A 140 -8.43 26.25 25.58
CA ASP A 140 -9.66 26.42 24.80
C ASP A 140 -9.56 27.63 23.86
N GLY A 141 -9.95 27.40 22.61
CA GLY A 141 -9.87 28.41 21.55
C GLY A 141 -8.49 28.59 20.92
N ALA A 142 -7.48 27.80 21.29
CA ALA A 142 -6.17 27.85 20.64
C ALA A 142 -6.27 27.64 19.12
N GLU A 143 -5.53 28.45 18.36
CA GLU A 143 -5.47 28.41 16.91
C GLU A 143 -4.25 27.62 16.45
N ILE A 144 -4.47 26.45 15.84
CA ILE A 144 -3.44 25.61 15.24
C ILE A 144 -3.45 25.83 13.73
N CYS A 145 -2.39 26.36 13.15
CA CYS A 145 -2.30 26.59 11.71
C CYS A 145 -1.29 25.67 11.03
N ILE A 146 -1.55 25.31 9.78
CA ILE A 146 -0.61 24.67 8.86
C ILE A 146 -0.45 25.50 7.57
N SER A 147 0.69 25.43 6.92
CA SER A 147 0.90 25.98 5.56
C SER A 147 1.12 24.87 4.55
N LEU A 148 0.35 24.90 3.47
CA LEU A 148 0.47 24.01 2.32
C LEU A 148 1.07 24.77 1.15
N ALA A 149 2.08 24.19 0.53
CA ALA A 149 2.77 24.75 -0.61
C ALA A 149 3.32 23.62 -1.47
N ALA A 150 3.37 23.85 -2.78
CA ALA A 150 4.08 22.95 -3.68
C ALA A 150 5.59 23.02 -3.44
N ASN A 151 6.30 21.95 -3.78
CA ASN A 151 7.75 21.94 -3.85
C ASN A 151 8.24 22.81 -5.02
N LYS A 152 9.57 22.91 -5.19
CA LYS A 152 10.19 23.68 -6.28
C LYS A 152 9.85 23.19 -7.70
N PHE A 153 9.27 22.00 -7.83
CA PHE A 153 8.86 21.38 -9.08
C PHE A 153 7.35 21.56 -9.36
N GLY A 154 6.62 22.24 -8.47
CA GLY A 154 5.17 22.43 -8.60
C GLY A 154 4.33 21.26 -8.11
N GLU A 155 4.94 20.29 -7.41
CA GLU A 155 4.28 19.09 -6.91
C GLU A 155 3.91 19.24 -5.42
N GLY A 156 2.88 18.51 -4.98
CA GLY A 156 2.41 18.49 -3.60
C GLY A 156 1.08 19.23 -3.42
N CYS A 157 0.46 19.00 -2.27
CA CYS A 157 -0.88 19.51 -1.99
C CYS A 157 -0.82 20.96 -1.53
N THR A 158 -1.59 21.81 -2.19
CA THR A 158 -1.65 23.26 -1.92
C THR A 158 -2.96 23.67 -1.25
N THR A 159 -3.93 22.75 -1.18
CA THR A 159 -5.23 23.00 -0.58
C THR A 159 -5.70 21.83 0.29
N LEU A 160 -6.71 22.03 1.14
CA LEU A 160 -7.28 20.93 1.94
C LEU A 160 -8.03 19.91 1.08
N GLU A 161 -8.59 20.32 -0.06
CA GLU A 161 -9.24 19.43 -1.03
C GLU A 161 -8.27 18.42 -1.64
N THR A 162 -7.02 18.84 -1.86
CA THR A 162 -5.95 17.96 -2.36
C THR A 162 -5.23 17.22 -1.23
N LEU A 163 -5.12 17.85 -0.05
CA LEU A 163 -4.45 17.26 1.10
C LEU A 163 -5.22 16.11 1.73
N CYS A 164 -6.51 16.27 1.96
CA CYS A 164 -7.23 15.41 2.90
C CYS A 164 -7.92 14.23 2.22
N VAL A 165 -7.87 13.07 2.87
CA VAL A 165 -8.70 11.91 2.48
C VAL A 165 -10.03 12.04 3.22
N PRO A 166 -11.14 12.37 2.51
CA PRO A 166 -12.42 12.56 3.17
C PRO A 166 -12.94 11.23 3.72
N PRO A 167 -13.55 11.22 4.92
CA PRO A 167 -14.23 10.02 5.41
C PRO A 167 -15.40 9.65 4.49
N LYS A 168 -15.75 8.36 4.45
CA LYS A 168 -16.80 7.83 3.56
C LYS A 168 -18.11 8.64 3.70
N GLY A 169 -18.62 9.12 2.57
CA GLY A 169 -19.86 9.92 2.52
C GLY A 169 -19.68 11.43 2.67
N MET A 170 -18.46 11.92 2.89
CA MET A 170 -18.15 13.35 2.92
C MET A 170 -17.57 13.84 1.58
N THR A 171 -17.73 15.14 1.29
CA THR A 171 -17.16 15.78 0.11
C THR A 171 -15.64 15.97 0.25
N THR A 172 -14.95 16.15 -0.88
CA THR A 172 -13.53 16.53 -0.91
C THR A 172 -13.28 17.82 -0.11
N GLY A 173 -12.12 17.91 0.54
CA GLY A 173 -11.77 19.05 1.41
C GLY A 173 -12.20 18.91 2.87
N VAL A 174 -12.96 17.86 3.21
CA VAL A 174 -13.20 17.47 4.61
C VAL A 174 -12.01 16.65 5.10
N CYS A 175 -11.36 17.12 6.16
CA CYS A 175 -10.25 16.45 6.81
C CYS A 175 -10.72 15.76 8.09
N SER A 176 -10.37 14.48 8.27
CA SER A 176 -10.47 13.82 9.56
C SER A 176 -9.19 14.07 10.36
N ALA A 177 -9.33 14.62 11.56
CA ALA A 177 -8.25 14.94 12.48
C ALA A 177 -8.41 14.13 13.78
N ALA A 178 -7.39 13.38 14.17
CA ALA A 178 -7.34 12.67 15.45
C ALA A 178 -6.39 13.39 16.42
N MET A 179 -6.85 13.62 17.66
CA MET A 179 -6.14 14.36 18.70
C MET A 179 -5.68 13.41 19.80
N PHE A 180 -4.37 13.30 20.02
CA PHE A 180 -3.80 12.31 20.93
C PHE A 180 -3.21 12.92 22.19
N ASP A 181 -3.43 12.24 23.31
CA ASP A 181 -2.79 12.54 24.57
C ASP A 181 -1.35 11.99 24.64
N SER A 182 -0.65 12.29 25.73
CA SER A 182 0.74 11.85 25.90
C SER A 182 0.93 10.33 25.96
N SER A 183 -0.07 9.60 26.47
CA SER A 183 -0.06 8.14 26.58
C SER A 183 -0.52 7.42 25.32
N MET A 184 -0.97 8.15 24.28
CA MET A 184 -1.56 7.60 23.05
C MET A 184 -2.86 6.81 23.27
N GLY A 185 -3.44 6.86 24.47
CA GLY A 185 -4.66 6.13 24.83
C GLY A 185 -5.95 6.81 24.39
N CYS A 186 -5.93 8.12 24.13
CA CYS A 186 -7.06 8.94 23.72
C CYS A 186 -6.87 9.44 22.29
N CYS A 187 -7.94 9.43 21.49
CA CYS A 187 -7.90 9.88 20.10
C CYS A 187 -9.28 10.36 19.59
N PRO A 188 -9.94 11.34 20.22
CA PRO A 188 -11.14 11.92 19.62
C PRO A 188 -10.88 12.39 18.19
N ILE A 189 -11.88 12.19 17.34
CA ILE A 189 -11.83 12.53 15.92
C ILE A 189 -12.73 13.72 15.67
N SER A 190 -12.25 14.70 14.91
CA SER A 190 -13.05 15.80 14.37
C SER A 190 -12.98 15.80 12.84
N ASN A 191 -14.10 16.10 12.20
CA ASN A 191 -14.15 16.34 10.76
C ASN A 191 -14.23 17.85 10.53
N VAL A 192 -13.27 18.39 9.80
CA VAL A 192 -13.11 19.83 9.61
C VAL A 192 -13.04 20.17 8.11
N ASN A 193 -13.59 21.29 7.69
CA ASN A 193 -13.53 21.75 6.31
C ASN A 193 -13.43 23.28 6.21
N VAL A 194 -12.99 23.77 5.06
CA VAL A 194 -13.16 25.19 4.74
C VAL A 194 -14.63 25.39 4.36
N PRO A 195 -15.35 26.34 4.96
CA PRO A 195 -16.71 26.64 4.53
C PRO A 195 -16.68 27.12 3.08
N SER A 196 -17.48 26.51 2.22
CA SER A 196 -17.62 26.93 0.83
C SER A 196 -17.96 28.43 0.79
N PRO A 197 -17.37 29.22 -0.12
CA PRO A 197 -17.79 30.60 -0.33
C PRO A 197 -19.31 30.61 -0.58
N PRO A 198 -20.07 31.57 -0.02
CA PRO A 198 -21.47 31.70 -0.40
C PRO A 198 -21.55 31.81 -1.92
N PRO A 199 -22.49 31.09 -2.57
CA PRO A 199 -22.64 31.18 -4.02
C PRO A 199 -22.79 32.65 -4.41
N PRO A 200 -22.18 33.09 -5.54
CA PRO A 200 -22.34 34.45 -6.02
C PRO A 200 -23.83 34.78 -6.06
N SER A 201 -24.22 35.93 -5.49
CA SER A 201 -25.60 36.37 -5.52
C SER A 201 -26.09 36.34 -6.98
N PRO A 202 -27.30 35.82 -7.26
CA PRO A 202 -27.85 35.84 -8.60
C PRO A 202 -27.76 37.26 -9.16
N PRO A 203 -27.32 37.45 -10.43
CA PRO A 203 -27.36 38.77 -11.04
C PRO A 203 -28.80 39.30 -10.97
N PRO A 204 -29.00 40.59 -10.64
CA PRO A 204 -30.33 41.16 -10.52
C PRO A 204 -31.11 40.95 -11.82
N PRO A 205 -32.42 40.65 -11.74
CA PRO A 205 -33.24 40.43 -12.91
C PRO A 205 -33.17 41.65 -13.84
N PRO A 206 -33.06 41.45 -15.16
CA PRO A 206 -33.04 42.56 -16.09
C PRO A 206 -34.34 43.38 -15.94
N PRO A 207 -34.25 44.72 -15.96
CA PRO A 207 -35.43 45.57 -15.86
C PRO A 207 -36.40 45.29 -17.02
N PRO A 208 -37.72 45.47 -16.81
CA PRO A 208 -38.71 45.25 -17.84
C PRO A 208 -38.39 46.08 -19.07
N SER A 209 -38.40 45.42 -20.24
CA SER A 209 -38.23 46.07 -21.54
C SER A 209 -39.21 47.24 -21.67
N PRO A 210 -38.74 48.47 -21.92
CA PRO A 210 -39.63 49.60 -22.14
C PRO A 210 -40.44 49.41 -23.43
N PRO A 211 -41.67 49.96 -23.50
CA PRO A 211 -42.51 49.89 -24.69
C PRO A 211 -41.83 50.55 -25.90
N PRO A 212 -42.11 50.05 -27.12
CA PRO A 212 -41.47 50.55 -28.33
C PRO A 212 -41.78 52.05 -28.54
N PRO A 213 -40.78 52.89 -28.84
CA PRO A 213 -41.01 54.29 -29.13
C PRO A 213 -41.69 54.48 -30.50
N PRO A 214 -42.47 55.57 -30.66
CA PRO A 214 -43.12 55.91 -31.92
C PRO A 214 -42.09 56.24 -33.02
N PRO A 215 -42.47 56.11 -34.31
CA PRO A 215 -41.55 56.25 -35.43
C PRO A 215 -41.02 57.69 -35.56
N PRO A 216 -39.69 57.90 -35.62
CA PRO A 216 -39.13 59.18 -36.01
C PRO A 216 -39.16 59.35 -37.54
N SER A 217 -39.55 60.56 -37.94
CA SER A 217 -39.60 61.10 -39.31
C SER A 217 -38.24 61.09 -40.03
N PRO A 218 -38.21 61.21 -41.38
CA PRO A 218 -36.99 61.01 -42.16
C PRO A 218 -36.03 62.19 -42.05
N ARG A 219 -34.73 61.88 -41.93
CA ARG A 219 -33.61 62.85 -42.00
C ARG A 219 -32.45 62.28 -42.83
N PRO A 220 -31.54 63.15 -43.33
CA PRO A 220 -31.25 63.39 -44.73
C PRO A 220 -30.14 62.48 -45.29
N PRO A 221 -29.90 62.48 -46.63
CA PRO A 221 -28.86 61.66 -47.23
C PRO A 221 -27.48 62.04 -46.68
N SER A 222 -26.81 61.03 -46.14
CA SER A 222 -25.44 61.09 -45.62
C SER A 222 -24.42 60.90 -46.77
N PRO A 223 -23.23 61.51 -46.66
CA PRO A 223 -22.25 61.62 -47.74
C PRO A 223 -21.61 60.27 -48.13
N PRO A 224 -21.02 60.18 -49.34
CA PRO A 224 -20.42 58.94 -49.83
C PRO A 224 -19.28 58.45 -48.93
N PRO A 225 -19.16 57.12 -48.74
CA PRO A 225 -18.12 56.51 -47.93
C PRO A 225 -16.73 56.79 -48.53
N PRO A 226 -15.71 57.06 -47.69
CA PRO A 226 -14.34 57.25 -48.16
C PRO A 226 -13.81 55.95 -48.77
N SER A 227 -13.06 56.12 -49.86
CA SER A 227 -12.42 55.04 -50.60
C SER A 227 -11.51 54.19 -49.69
N PRO A 228 -11.46 52.87 -49.90
CA PRO A 228 -10.61 51.97 -49.13
C PRO A 228 -9.14 52.40 -49.23
N PRO A 229 -8.37 52.30 -48.12
CA PRO A 229 -6.95 52.63 -48.14
C PRO A 229 -6.20 51.65 -49.07
N PRO A 230 -5.17 52.13 -49.79
CA PRO A 230 -4.38 51.30 -50.68
C PRO A 230 -3.64 50.19 -49.91
N PRO A 231 -3.37 49.04 -50.58
CA PRO A 231 -2.64 47.95 -49.97
C PRO A 231 -1.23 48.41 -49.53
N PRO A 232 -0.72 47.88 -48.41
CA PRO A 232 0.60 48.24 -47.93
C PRO A 232 1.67 47.82 -48.96
N PRO A 233 2.75 48.61 -49.10
CA PRO A 233 3.82 48.31 -50.04
C PRO A 233 4.53 47.00 -49.67
N PRO A 234 5.19 46.32 -50.64
CA PRO A 234 5.97 45.13 -50.38
C PRO A 234 7.02 45.42 -49.32
N SER A 235 7.13 44.50 -48.35
CA SER A 235 8.15 44.56 -47.31
C SER A 235 9.54 44.57 -47.97
N PRO A 236 10.48 45.42 -47.49
CA PRO A 236 11.82 45.47 -48.04
C PRO A 236 12.54 44.11 -47.86
N PRO A 237 13.43 43.72 -48.79
CA PRO A 237 14.19 42.49 -48.65
C PRO A 237 15.00 42.51 -47.34
N PRO A 238 15.11 41.36 -46.67
CA PRO A 238 15.83 41.26 -45.41
C PRO A 238 17.28 41.73 -45.58
N PRO A 239 17.84 42.42 -44.57
CA PRO A 239 19.24 42.83 -44.61
C PRO A 239 20.14 41.61 -44.77
N PRO A 240 21.28 41.74 -45.48
CA PRO A 240 22.24 40.65 -45.60
C PRO A 240 22.67 40.21 -44.19
N PRO A 241 22.88 38.90 -43.99
CA PRO A 241 23.31 38.38 -42.70
C PRO A 241 24.56 39.13 -42.23
N PRO A 242 24.66 39.44 -40.93
CA PRO A 242 25.87 40.04 -40.39
C PRO A 242 27.06 39.16 -40.77
N SER A 243 28.11 39.80 -41.28
CA SER A 243 29.36 39.12 -41.59
C SER A 243 29.79 38.31 -40.38
N PRO A 244 30.26 37.05 -40.56
CA PRO A 244 30.72 36.25 -39.44
C PRO A 244 31.78 37.06 -38.67
N PRO A 245 31.74 37.03 -37.33
CA PRO A 245 32.76 37.70 -36.54
C PRO A 245 34.13 37.20 -36.99
N PRO A 246 35.15 38.09 -37.06
CA PRO A 246 36.49 37.66 -37.41
C PRO A 246 36.91 36.51 -36.50
N PRO A 247 37.64 35.51 -37.04
CA PRO A 247 38.10 34.40 -36.22
C PRO A 247 38.85 34.97 -35.00
N PRO A 248 38.63 34.40 -33.80
CA PRO A 248 39.35 34.83 -32.63
C PRO A 248 40.85 34.77 -32.93
N PRO A 249 41.65 35.75 -32.47
CA PRO A 249 43.09 35.69 -32.62
C PRO A 249 43.59 34.34 -32.08
N PRO A 250 44.62 33.73 -32.72
CA PRO A 250 45.17 32.48 -32.23
C PRO A 250 45.46 32.62 -30.75
N SER A 251 44.90 31.69 -29.96
CA SER A 251 45.17 31.59 -28.54
C SER A 251 46.68 31.70 -28.32
N PRO A 252 47.14 32.55 -27.38
CA PRO A 252 48.55 32.58 -27.05
C PRO A 252 49.01 31.16 -26.69
N PRO A 253 50.24 30.77 -27.08
CA PRO A 253 50.78 29.47 -26.71
C PRO A 253 50.64 29.30 -25.19
N PRO A 254 50.27 28.09 -24.72
CA PRO A 254 50.10 27.85 -23.30
C PRO A 254 51.36 28.31 -22.56
N PRO A 255 51.22 29.00 -21.41
CA PRO A 255 52.37 29.35 -20.61
C PRO A 255 53.15 28.07 -20.33
N SER A 256 54.46 28.15 -20.52
CA SER A 256 55.37 27.05 -20.18
C SER A 256 55.06 26.59 -18.75
N PRO A 257 55.04 25.27 -18.49
CA PRO A 257 54.78 24.76 -17.15
C PRO A 257 55.73 25.45 -16.16
N PRO A 258 55.23 25.90 -14.99
CA PRO A 258 56.10 26.46 -13.98
C PRO A 258 57.20 25.45 -13.63
N PRO A 259 58.45 25.90 -13.41
CA PRO A 259 59.52 25.01 -12.98
C PRO A 259 59.07 24.25 -11.73
N PRO A 260 59.47 22.97 -11.59
CA PRO A 260 59.11 22.17 -10.44
C PRO A 260 59.51 22.92 -9.15
N PRO A 261 58.68 22.86 -8.10
CA PRO A 261 59.02 23.47 -6.83
C PRO A 261 60.36 22.90 -6.34
N PRO A 262 61.22 23.73 -5.70
CA PRO A 262 62.42 23.21 -5.06
C PRO A 262 62.03 22.12 -4.06
N PRO A 263 62.87 21.08 -3.89
CA PRO A 263 62.59 20.01 -2.95
C PRO A 263 62.32 20.60 -1.57
N SER A 264 61.19 20.18 -0.98
CA SER A 264 60.83 20.52 0.39
C SER A 264 61.99 20.20 1.33
N PRO A 265 62.30 21.05 2.32
CA PRO A 265 63.28 20.71 3.35
C PRO A 265 62.90 19.39 4.02
N PRO A 266 63.88 18.55 4.39
CA PRO A 266 63.62 17.27 5.03
C PRO A 266 62.82 17.49 6.32
N PRO A 267 61.83 16.62 6.62
CA PRO A 267 61.07 16.69 7.85
C PRO A 267 62.02 16.57 9.07
N PRO A 268 61.70 17.25 10.18
CA PRO A 268 62.44 17.08 11.43
C PRO A 268 62.45 15.60 11.84
N PRO A 269 63.55 15.10 12.43
CA PRO A 269 63.65 13.71 12.83
C PRO A 269 62.52 13.36 13.81
N PRO A 270 61.91 12.17 13.65
CA PRO A 270 60.88 11.70 14.58
C PRO A 270 61.46 11.62 16.01
N PRO A 271 60.65 11.91 17.05
CA PRO A 271 61.07 11.67 18.43
C PRO A 271 61.47 10.20 18.60
N SER A 272 62.57 9.98 19.33
CA SER A 272 63.16 8.68 19.56
C SER A 272 62.13 7.66 20.07
N PRO A 273 62.12 6.43 19.54
CA PRO A 273 61.25 5.38 20.06
C PRO A 273 61.60 5.10 21.53
N PRO A 274 60.59 4.82 22.39
CA PRO A 274 60.84 4.31 23.73
C PRO A 274 61.64 2.99 23.66
N PRO A 275 62.50 2.71 24.66
CA PRO A 275 63.34 1.53 24.68
C PRO A 275 62.50 0.24 24.56
N PRO A 276 63.00 -0.79 23.85
CA PRO A 276 62.27 -2.03 23.65
C PRO A 276 62.05 -2.75 24.99
N SER A 277 60.80 -3.12 25.24
CA SER A 277 60.43 -4.08 26.28
C SER A 277 61.13 -5.43 26.02
N PRO A 278 61.54 -6.16 27.08
CA PRO A 278 62.28 -7.41 26.95
C PRO A 278 61.47 -8.48 26.19
N PRO A 279 62.14 -9.34 25.40
CA PRO A 279 61.46 -10.36 24.61
C PRO A 279 60.80 -11.41 25.51
N PRO A 280 59.56 -11.86 25.19
CA PRO A 280 58.95 -13.01 25.85
C PRO A 280 59.70 -14.31 25.52
N PRO A 281 59.67 -15.31 26.43
CA PRO A 281 60.41 -16.56 26.26
C PRO A 281 59.92 -17.38 25.06
N SER A 282 60.89 -18.01 24.38
CA SER A 282 60.71 -18.77 23.15
C SER A 282 59.79 -19.99 23.32
N PRO A 283 58.86 -20.26 22.38
CA PRO A 283 58.11 -21.51 22.35
C PRO A 283 58.99 -22.69 21.90
N PRO A 284 58.64 -23.93 22.28
CA PRO A 284 59.43 -25.13 22.01
C PRO A 284 59.45 -25.52 20.52
N PRO A 285 60.50 -26.23 20.06
CA PRO A 285 60.71 -26.54 18.66
C PRO A 285 59.69 -27.56 18.09
N PRO A 286 59.28 -27.41 16.83
CA PRO A 286 58.38 -28.35 16.15
C PRO A 286 59.07 -29.68 15.76
N PRO A 287 58.30 -30.77 15.56
CA PRO A 287 58.82 -32.09 15.22
C PRO A 287 59.41 -32.17 13.79
N PRO A 288 60.29 -33.16 13.52
CA PRO A 288 61.04 -33.28 12.28
C PRO A 288 60.15 -33.57 11.05
N PRO A 289 60.54 -33.06 9.86
CA PRO A 289 59.76 -33.22 8.63
C PRO A 289 59.81 -34.65 8.08
N LEU A 290 58.67 -35.09 7.53
CA LEU A 290 58.50 -36.31 6.74
C LEU A 290 59.29 -36.24 5.41
N PRO A 291 59.71 -37.40 4.87
CA PRO A 291 60.48 -37.47 3.62
C PRO A 291 59.67 -37.01 2.40
N PRO A 292 60.31 -36.39 1.39
CA PRO A 292 59.65 -35.86 0.21
C PRO A 292 59.15 -36.99 -0.73
N PRO A 293 58.00 -36.80 -1.40
CA PRO A 293 57.51 -37.71 -2.43
C PRO A 293 58.39 -37.68 -3.70
N PRO A 294 58.41 -38.76 -4.50
CA PRO A 294 59.23 -38.87 -5.69
C PRO A 294 58.84 -37.86 -6.77
N SER A 295 59.86 -37.34 -7.45
CA SER A 295 59.75 -36.29 -8.47
C SER A 295 58.92 -36.73 -9.69
N PRO A 296 58.01 -35.87 -10.19
CA PRO A 296 57.28 -36.13 -11.43
C PRO A 296 58.22 -36.07 -12.66
N PRO A 297 57.88 -36.80 -13.74
CA PRO A 297 58.68 -36.82 -14.98
C PRO A 297 58.71 -35.44 -15.67
N PRO A 298 59.78 -35.13 -16.42
CA PRO A 298 59.96 -33.84 -17.07
C PRO A 298 58.87 -33.55 -18.11
N PRO A 299 58.43 -32.29 -18.24
CA PRO A 299 57.44 -31.90 -19.24
C PRO A 299 58.00 -32.04 -20.67
N PRO A 300 57.13 -32.32 -21.67
CA PRO A 300 57.53 -32.39 -23.06
C PRO A 300 58.03 -31.02 -23.58
N PRO A 301 58.91 -31.02 -24.59
CA PRO A 301 59.47 -29.79 -25.14
C PRO A 301 58.38 -28.88 -25.74
N PRO A 302 58.56 -27.55 -25.68
CA PRO A 302 57.60 -26.60 -26.21
C PRO A 302 57.43 -26.76 -27.72
N SER A 303 56.17 -26.80 -28.16
CA SER A 303 55.78 -26.77 -29.57
C SER A 303 56.37 -25.53 -30.27
N PRO A 304 56.77 -25.63 -31.55
CA PRO A 304 57.27 -24.50 -32.31
C PRO A 304 56.22 -23.38 -32.38
N PRO A 305 56.65 -22.10 -32.38
CA PRO A 305 55.73 -20.98 -32.47
C PRO A 305 54.93 -21.05 -33.79
N PRO A 306 53.63 -20.72 -33.76
CA PRO A 306 52.82 -20.63 -34.97
C PRO A 306 53.40 -19.58 -35.93
N PRO A 307 53.28 -19.79 -37.25
CA PRO A 307 53.74 -18.82 -38.24
C PRO A 307 53.06 -17.46 -38.02
N PRO A 308 53.75 -16.35 -38.33
CA PRO A 308 53.17 -15.02 -38.19
C PRO A 308 51.89 -14.91 -39.04
N PRO A 309 50.82 -14.29 -38.51
CA PRO A 309 49.61 -14.06 -39.27
C PRO A 309 49.93 -13.23 -40.52
N PRO A 310 49.23 -13.49 -41.65
CA PRO A 310 49.42 -12.69 -42.86
C PRO A 310 49.16 -11.22 -42.56
N SER A 311 50.01 -10.36 -43.11
CA SER A 311 49.91 -8.90 -42.99
C SER A 311 48.47 -8.44 -43.28
N PRO A 312 47.90 -7.57 -42.41
CA PRO A 312 46.57 -7.04 -42.66
C PRO A 312 46.57 -6.30 -44.02
N PRO A 313 45.49 -6.43 -44.81
CA PRO A 313 45.35 -5.65 -46.03
C PRO A 313 45.44 -4.15 -45.69
N PRO A 314 45.97 -3.33 -46.61
CA PRO A 314 46.06 -1.89 -46.39
C PRO A 314 44.68 -1.33 -46.01
N PRO A 315 44.62 -0.38 -45.07
CA PRO A 315 43.35 0.19 -44.64
C PRO A 315 42.61 0.72 -45.86
N SER A 316 41.38 0.24 -46.04
CA SER A 316 40.47 0.80 -47.03
C SER A 316 40.39 2.31 -46.82
N PRO A 317 40.38 3.10 -47.91
CA PRO A 317 40.22 4.55 -47.79
C PRO A 317 38.99 4.84 -46.93
N PRO A 318 39.04 5.86 -46.06
CA PRO A 318 37.91 6.21 -45.22
C PRO A 318 36.68 6.40 -46.13
N PRO A 319 35.51 5.87 -45.73
CA PRO A 319 34.30 6.12 -46.47
C PRO A 319 34.12 7.64 -46.63
N PRO A 320 33.66 8.11 -47.79
CA PRO A 320 33.37 9.53 -47.97
C PRO A 320 32.46 9.98 -46.82
N PRO A 321 32.65 11.20 -46.30
CA PRO A 321 31.80 11.72 -45.24
C PRO A 321 30.34 11.54 -45.69
N PRO A 322 29.46 11.04 -44.80
CA PRO A 322 28.05 10.92 -45.15
C PRO A 322 27.58 12.27 -45.67
N PRO A 323 26.78 12.29 -46.77
CA PRO A 323 26.24 13.53 -47.27
C PRO A 323 25.55 14.24 -46.09
N SER A 324 25.85 15.53 -45.93
CA SER A 324 25.25 16.36 -44.90
C SER A 324 23.76 16.05 -44.83
N PRO A 325 23.20 15.78 -43.63
CA PRO A 325 21.79 15.53 -43.51
C PRO A 325 21.05 16.69 -44.20
N PRO A 326 20.02 16.41 -45.02
CA PRO A 326 19.22 17.47 -45.60
C PRO A 326 18.76 18.39 -44.46
N PRO A 327 18.73 19.71 -44.69
CA PRO A 327 18.27 20.65 -43.67
C PRO A 327 16.94 20.14 -43.11
N PRO A 328 16.76 20.18 -41.78
CA PRO A 328 15.53 19.69 -41.16
C PRO A 328 14.36 20.32 -41.91
N SER A 329 13.45 19.47 -42.39
CA SER A 329 12.21 19.95 -42.97
C SER A 329 11.61 20.96 -41.98
N PRO A 330 11.13 22.12 -42.45
CA PRO A 330 10.47 23.06 -41.57
C PRO A 330 9.40 22.31 -40.78
N PRO A 331 9.27 22.57 -39.47
CA PRO A 331 8.25 21.92 -38.68
C PRO A 331 6.92 22.06 -39.42
N PRO A 332 6.12 20.98 -39.53
CA PRO A 332 4.79 21.10 -40.12
C PRO A 332 4.09 22.26 -39.44
N PRO A 333 3.41 23.14 -40.20
CA PRO A 333 2.69 24.26 -39.62
C PRO A 333 1.84 23.72 -38.48
N SER A 334 1.95 24.38 -37.32
CA SER A 334 1.17 24.02 -36.13
C SER A 334 -0.26 23.74 -36.58
N PRO A 335 -0.84 22.58 -36.21
CA PRO A 335 -2.22 22.32 -36.54
C PRO A 335 -3.03 23.54 -36.08
N PRO A 336 -3.96 24.04 -36.92
CA PRO A 336 -4.80 25.15 -36.51
C PRO A 336 -5.40 24.79 -35.14
N PRO A 337 -5.50 25.77 -34.22
CA PRO A 337 -6.12 25.51 -32.93
C PRO A 337 -7.45 24.78 -33.20
N PRO A 338 -7.73 23.68 -32.48
CA PRO A 338 -8.97 22.96 -32.68
C PRO A 338 -10.10 23.98 -32.62
N SER A 339 -10.94 23.99 -33.66
CA SER A 339 -12.14 24.82 -33.69
C SER A 339 -12.82 24.68 -32.34
N PRO A 340 -13.28 25.79 -31.72
CA PRO A 340 -14.03 25.69 -30.49
C PRO A 340 -15.12 24.64 -30.70
N PRO A 341 -15.31 23.70 -29.75
CA PRO A 341 -16.34 22.70 -29.88
C PRO A 341 -17.65 23.42 -30.22
N PRO A 342 -18.44 22.92 -31.19
CA PRO A 342 -19.75 23.50 -31.44
C PRO A 342 -20.47 23.63 -30.09
N PRO A 343 -21.19 24.74 -29.85
CA PRO A 343 -21.91 24.92 -28.61
C PRO A 343 -22.71 23.65 -28.36
N SER A 344 -22.51 23.08 -27.17
CA SER A 344 -23.19 21.85 -26.77
C SER A 344 -24.66 21.99 -27.11
N PRO A 345 -25.29 21.02 -27.79
CA PRO A 345 -26.73 21.06 -27.99
C PRO A 345 -27.37 21.26 -26.62
N PRO A 346 -28.39 22.13 -26.51
CA PRO A 346 -29.08 22.33 -25.26
C PRO A 346 -29.49 20.96 -24.71
N PRO A 347 -29.35 20.74 -23.39
CA PRO A 347 -29.73 19.48 -22.78
C PRO A 347 -31.16 19.13 -23.23
N PRO A 348 -31.44 17.86 -23.58
CA PRO A 348 -32.80 17.46 -23.86
C PRO A 348 -33.67 17.89 -22.68
N PRO A 349 -34.89 18.42 -22.94
CA PRO A 349 -35.79 18.78 -21.86
C PRO A 349 -35.93 17.57 -20.92
N PRO A 350 -35.96 17.79 -19.60
CA PRO A 350 -36.13 16.72 -18.65
C PRO A 350 -37.32 15.85 -19.08
N PRO A 351 -37.25 14.51 -18.93
CA PRO A 351 -38.41 13.67 -19.14
C PRO A 351 -39.56 14.28 -18.33
N SER A 352 -40.68 14.54 -18.99
CA SER A 352 -41.89 14.93 -18.30
C SER A 352 -42.08 13.97 -17.12
N PRO A 353 -42.33 14.49 -15.90
CA PRO A 353 -42.58 13.62 -14.76
C PRO A 353 -43.65 12.59 -15.16
N PRO A 354 -43.49 11.31 -14.80
CA PRO A 354 -44.55 10.34 -15.02
C PRO A 354 -45.84 10.95 -14.44
N PRO A 355 -46.97 10.84 -15.18
CA PRO A 355 -48.24 11.34 -14.66
C PRO A 355 -48.45 10.75 -13.26
N PRO A 356 -48.97 11.55 -12.31
CA PRO A 356 -49.22 11.08 -10.95
C PRO A 356 -49.92 9.74 -11.02
N SER A 357 -49.38 8.74 -10.32
CA SER A 357 -50.10 7.49 -10.11
C SER A 357 -51.50 7.85 -9.60
N PRO A 358 -52.57 7.29 -10.20
CA PRO A 358 -53.92 7.59 -9.76
C PRO A 358 -54.02 7.29 -8.25
N PRO A 359 -54.72 8.13 -7.48
CA PRO A 359 -54.90 7.88 -6.06
C PRO A 359 -55.52 6.49 -5.87
N PRO A 360 -55.13 5.76 -4.80
CA PRO A 360 -55.76 4.49 -4.49
C PRO A 360 -57.28 4.66 -4.44
N PRO A 361 -58.07 3.67 -4.90
CA PRO A 361 -59.51 3.76 -4.85
C PRO A 361 -59.96 4.01 -3.41
N SER A 362 -60.72 5.08 -3.21
CA SER A 362 -61.41 5.32 -1.95
C SER A 362 -62.22 4.09 -1.56
N PRO A 363 -62.17 3.63 -0.29
CA PRO A 363 -63.07 2.60 0.16
C PRO A 363 -64.53 3.05 -0.08
N PRO A 364 -65.42 2.14 -0.51
CA PRO A 364 -66.80 2.49 -0.82
C PRO A 364 -67.51 3.04 0.44
N PRO A 365 -68.35 4.07 0.30
CA PRO A 365 -69.12 4.58 1.42
C PRO A 365 -70.10 3.51 1.90
N PRO A 366 -70.24 3.28 3.22
CA PRO A 366 -71.36 2.51 3.72
C PRO A 366 -72.67 3.25 3.40
N PRO A 367 -73.74 2.54 3.04
CA PRO A 367 -75.02 3.14 2.67
C PRO A 367 -75.68 3.81 3.88
N PRO A 368 -76.44 4.91 3.70
CA PRO A 368 -77.20 5.51 4.77
C PRO A 368 -78.50 4.71 5.01
N PRO A 369 -78.79 4.26 6.24
CA PRO A 369 -80.14 3.91 6.63
C PRO A 369 -80.84 5.17 7.16
N SER A 370 -81.94 5.53 6.51
CA SER A 370 -82.92 6.52 6.96
C SER A 370 -83.53 6.15 8.33
N PRO A 371 -84.02 7.14 9.11
CA PRO A 371 -84.47 6.95 10.48
C PRO A 371 -85.91 6.44 10.55
N PRO A 372 -86.29 5.75 11.64
CA PRO A 372 -87.55 6.08 12.31
C PRO A 372 -87.45 5.94 13.87
N PRO A 373 -88.54 6.14 14.64
CA PRO A 373 -88.81 7.28 15.53
C PRO A 373 -88.54 6.96 17.02
N PRO A 374 -88.69 7.92 17.95
CA PRO A 374 -88.31 7.72 19.36
C PRO A 374 -89.43 7.05 20.18
N SER A 375 -89.04 6.26 21.19
CA SER A 375 -89.71 5.97 22.50
C SER A 375 -89.31 4.59 23.04
N PRO A 376 -89.63 4.20 24.29
CA PRO A 376 -89.37 4.79 25.62
C PRO A 376 -88.45 3.84 26.47
N PRO A 377 -88.04 4.15 27.72
CA PRO A 377 -87.04 3.34 28.42
C PRO A 377 -87.66 2.08 29.07
N PRO A 378 -87.03 0.89 28.95
CA PRO A 378 -87.39 -0.28 29.75
C PRO A 378 -86.38 -0.60 30.88
N PRO A 379 -86.79 -1.42 31.86
CA PRO A 379 -86.26 -1.43 33.22
C PRO A 379 -85.15 -2.46 33.48
N SER A 380 -84.55 -2.33 34.67
CA SER A 380 -83.43 -3.10 35.24
C SER A 380 -83.57 -4.64 35.16
N PRO A 381 -82.44 -5.38 35.03
CA PRO A 381 -82.44 -6.81 34.71
C PRO A 381 -82.70 -7.73 35.91
N PRO A 382 -83.25 -8.95 35.67
CA PRO A 382 -83.41 -9.98 36.70
C PRO A 382 -82.10 -10.78 36.94
N PRO A 383 -81.96 -11.43 38.12
CA PRO A 383 -80.75 -12.16 38.51
C PRO A 383 -80.61 -13.53 37.82
N PRO A 384 -79.37 -14.04 37.67
CA PRO A 384 -79.09 -15.32 36.99
C PRO A 384 -79.39 -16.57 37.85
N PRO A 385 -79.70 -17.73 37.22
CA PRO A 385 -79.97 -19.01 37.91
C PRO A 385 -78.69 -19.71 38.43
N PRO A 386 -78.83 -20.69 39.35
CA PRO A 386 -77.72 -21.30 40.10
C PRO A 386 -76.82 -22.23 39.27
N PRO A 387 -75.56 -22.47 39.72
CA PRO A 387 -74.54 -23.14 38.92
C PRO A 387 -74.64 -24.68 38.94
N SER A 388 -74.39 -25.27 37.76
CA SER A 388 -74.19 -26.72 37.57
C SER A 388 -72.78 -27.17 38.00
N PRO A 389 -72.56 -28.47 38.31
CA PRO A 389 -71.28 -28.97 38.83
C PRO A 389 -70.14 -28.87 37.80
N ARG A 390 -68.97 -28.45 38.29
CA ARG A 390 -67.74 -28.24 37.51
C ARG A 390 -67.15 -29.59 37.05
N PRO A 391 -66.83 -29.78 35.75
CA PRO A 391 -66.06 -30.93 35.27
C PRO A 391 -64.61 -30.88 35.82
N PRO A 392 -63.94 -32.05 35.97
CA PRO A 392 -62.55 -32.09 36.37
C PRO A 392 -61.64 -31.38 35.33
N PRO A 393 -60.55 -30.73 35.78
CA PRO A 393 -59.65 -30.03 34.87
C PRO A 393 -58.97 -31.00 33.90
N PRO A 394 -58.80 -30.61 32.63
CA PRO A 394 -58.09 -31.42 31.64
C PRO A 394 -56.63 -31.66 32.06
N PRO A 395 -56.01 -32.78 31.62
CA PRO A 395 -54.60 -33.05 31.87
C PRO A 395 -53.73 -31.90 31.37
N SER A 396 -52.74 -31.49 32.16
CA SER A 396 -51.76 -30.48 31.76
C SER A 396 -51.11 -30.90 30.43
N PRO A 397 -51.03 -30.01 29.42
CA PRO A 397 -50.36 -30.33 28.16
C PRO A 397 -48.90 -30.72 28.45
N PRO A 398 -48.33 -31.68 27.70
CA PRO A 398 -46.92 -32.05 27.85
C PRO A 398 -46.03 -30.82 27.64
N PRO A 399 -44.90 -30.72 28.35
CA PRO A 399 -43.98 -29.60 28.17
C PRO A 399 -43.57 -29.48 26.69
N PRO A 400 -43.52 -28.26 26.13
CA PRO A 400 -43.15 -28.06 24.74
C PRO A 400 -41.76 -28.66 24.47
N SER A 401 -41.64 -29.43 23.39
CA SER A 401 -40.37 -30.01 22.95
C SER A 401 -39.30 -28.92 22.85
N PRO A 402 -38.06 -29.17 23.33
CA PRO A 402 -37.00 -28.19 23.24
C PRO A 402 -36.77 -27.79 21.77
N PRO A 403 -36.51 -26.50 21.48
CA PRO A 403 -36.26 -26.04 20.12
C PRO A 403 -35.03 -26.74 19.52
N PRO A 404 -35.01 -26.99 18.20
CA PRO A 404 -33.85 -27.57 17.54
C PRO A 404 -32.65 -26.63 17.69
N GLN A 405 -31.52 -27.21 18.09
CA GLN A 405 -30.25 -26.50 18.20
C GLN A 405 -29.75 -26.08 16.82
N CYS A 406 -28.98 -24.99 16.78
CA CYS A 406 -28.45 -24.41 15.56
C CYS A 406 -26.92 -24.43 15.62
N THR A 407 -26.26 -25.23 14.79
CA THR A 407 -24.79 -25.28 14.76
C THR A 407 -24.28 -24.57 13.52
N VAL A 408 -23.51 -23.50 13.75
CA VAL A 408 -22.93 -22.66 12.70
C VAL A 408 -21.43 -22.90 12.67
N CYS A 409 -20.90 -23.20 11.50
CA CYS A 409 -19.47 -23.45 11.31
C CYS A 409 -18.85 -22.37 10.44
N THR A 410 -17.81 -21.72 10.96
CA THR A 410 -16.95 -20.82 10.20
C THR A 410 -15.74 -21.59 9.70
N SER A 411 -15.54 -21.63 8.38
CA SER A 411 -14.46 -22.38 7.74
C SER A 411 -13.55 -21.47 6.93
N LEU A 412 -12.23 -21.52 7.17
CA LEU A 412 -11.22 -21.04 6.22
C LEU A 412 -10.80 -22.20 5.32
N SER A 413 -10.85 -22.02 4.01
CA SER A 413 -10.44 -23.04 3.03
C SER A 413 -9.45 -22.50 2.01
N LEU A 414 -8.49 -23.34 1.63
CA LEU A 414 -7.48 -23.08 0.61
C LEU A 414 -7.71 -24.01 -0.58
N ASP A 415 -8.41 -23.52 -1.60
CA ASP A 415 -8.74 -24.30 -2.79
C ASP A 415 -7.66 -24.09 -3.87
N ALA A 416 -6.81 -25.09 -4.08
CA ALA A 416 -5.74 -25.04 -5.06
C ALA A 416 -6.26 -25.17 -6.50
N SER A 417 -5.74 -24.35 -7.41
CA SER A 417 -5.80 -24.62 -8.85
C SER A 417 -5.08 -25.94 -9.17
N PRO A 418 -5.39 -26.63 -10.29
CA PRO A 418 -4.78 -27.93 -10.62
C PRO A 418 -3.26 -27.90 -10.82
N ILE A 419 -2.65 -26.72 -10.92
CA ILE A 419 -1.22 -26.54 -11.12
C ILE A 419 -0.67 -25.63 -10.02
N VAL A 420 -0.30 -26.23 -8.88
CA VAL A 420 0.47 -25.58 -7.81
C VAL A 420 1.80 -26.32 -7.65
N ILE A 421 2.90 -25.58 -7.74
CA ILE A 421 4.26 -26.15 -7.68
C ILE A 421 4.67 -26.45 -6.24
N PHE A 422 4.30 -25.54 -5.34
CA PHE A 422 4.61 -25.58 -3.92
C PHE A 422 3.30 -25.56 -3.14
N PRO A 423 2.71 -26.74 -2.85
CA PRO A 423 1.49 -26.79 -2.07
C PRO A 423 1.76 -26.24 -0.67
N ILE A 424 0.89 -25.36 -0.21
CA ILE A 424 0.93 -24.84 1.16
C ILE A 424 0.07 -25.70 2.09
N THR A 425 0.46 -25.75 3.35
CA THR A 425 -0.27 -26.42 4.42
C THR A 425 -0.48 -25.45 5.57
N LEU A 426 -1.69 -25.44 6.14
CA LEU A 426 -2.02 -24.70 7.35
C LEU A 426 -1.32 -25.34 8.54
N THR A 427 -0.49 -24.57 9.21
CA THR A 427 0.23 -25.01 10.41
C THR A 427 -0.70 -25.05 11.62
N LYS A 428 -0.29 -25.78 12.66
CA LYS A 428 -1.05 -25.80 13.93
C LYS A 428 -1.18 -24.40 14.53
N ASP A 429 -0.10 -23.61 14.51
CA ASP A 429 -0.11 -22.24 15.04
C ASP A 429 -1.11 -21.36 14.28
N GLN A 430 -1.16 -21.47 12.94
CA GLN A 430 -2.17 -20.76 12.13
C GLN A 430 -3.60 -21.20 12.46
N CYS A 431 -3.82 -22.48 12.74
CA CYS A 431 -5.12 -22.97 13.18
C CYS A 431 -5.51 -22.41 14.55
N ASP A 432 -4.59 -22.45 15.51
CA ASP A 432 -4.82 -21.98 16.88
C ASP A 432 -5.08 -20.47 16.89
N ASP A 433 -4.36 -19.67 16.09
CA ASP A 433 -4.57 -18.23 15.94
C ASP A 433 -5.93 -17.90 15.29
N PHE A 434 -6.22 -18.51 14.13
CA PHE A 434 -7.47 -18.23 13.41
C PHE A 434 -8.71 -18.67 14.21
N SER A 435 -8.64 -19.84 14.85
CA SER A 435 -9.73 -20.34 15.69
C SER A 435 -9.95 -19.47 16.93
N SER A 436 -8.88 -18.98 17.56
CA SER A 436 -8.98 -18.07 18.72
C SER A 436 -9.68 -16.76 18.37
N ILE A 437 -9.38 -16.19 17.20
CA ILE A 437 -10.05 -14.97 16.70
C ILE A 437 -11.55 -15.22 16.53
N ILE A 438 -11.94 -16.30 15.85
CA ILE A 438 -13.36 -16.62 15.62
C ILE A 438 -14.10 -16.86 16.94
N ILE A 439 -13.50 -17.63 17.85
CA ILE A 439 -14.10 -17.97 19.15
C ILE A 439 -14.29 -16.70 19.98
N ALA A 440 -13.29 -15.83 20.05
CA ALA A 440 -13.36 -14.58 20.79
C ALA A 440 -14.46 -13.66 20.22
N ASP A 441 -14.40 -13.35 18.93
CA ASP A 441 -15.36 -12.43 18.29
C ASP A 441 -16.81 -12.94 18.38
N THR A 442 -17.00 -14.25 18.21
CA THR A 442 -18.33 -14.89 18.26
C THR A 442 -18.86 -14.90 19.70
N THR A 443 -18.02 -15.19 20.69
CA THR A 443 -18.41 -15.21 22.11
C THR A 443 -18.73 -13.80 22.62
N ASP A 444 -17.91 -12.82 22.27
CA ASP A 444 -18.10 -11.42 22.65
C ASP A 444 -19.39 -10.87 22.04
N ARG A 445 -19.62 -11.14 20.75
CA ARG A 445 -20.85 -10.74 20.07
C ARG A 445 -22.07 -11.42 20.67
N ALA A 446 -22.03 -12.73 20.89
CA ALA A 446 -23.14 -13.48 21.48
C ALA A 446 -23.51 -12.93 22.85
N THR A 447 -22.52 -12.60 23.68
CA THR A 447 -22.72 -11.97 24.99
C THR A 447 -23.37 -10.58 24.84
N ALA A 448 -22.89 -9.75 23.91
CA ALA A 448 -23.40 -8.40 23.70
C ALA A 448 -24.86 -8.36 23.22
N VAL A 449 -25.29 -9.36 22.44
CA VAL A 449 -26.66 -9.44 21.89
C VAL A 449 -27.59 -10.39 22.65
N GLY A 450 -27.09 -11.03 23.72
CA GLY A 450 -27.85 -12.01 24.50
C GLY A 450 -28.21 -13.28 23.72
N ALA A 451 -27.35 -13.73 22.82
CA ALA A 451 -27.44 -15.04 22.17
C ALA A 451 -26.84 -16.12 23.07
N VAL A 452 -27.51 -17.27 23.18
CA VAL A 452 -27.05 -18.37 24.05
C VAL A 452 -26.27 -19.39 23.23
N ILE A 453 -24.98 -19.55 23.55
CA ILE A 453 -24.11 -20.60 23.04
C ILE A 453 -24.16 -21.81 24.00
N ILE A 454 -24.26 -23.01 23.45
CA ILE A 454 -24.25 -24.28 24.17
C ILE A 454 -22.93 -24.99 23.92
N GLY A 455 -22.26 -25.38 25.01
CA GLY A 455 -21.01 -26.12 24.95
C GLY A 455 -19.82 -25.25 24.56
N VAL A 456 -18.71 -25.91 24.24
CA VAL A 456 -17.49 -25.24 23.75
C VAL A 456 -17.47 -25.30 22.23
N PRO A 457 -17.02 -24.24 21.54
CA PRO A 457 -16.84 -24.29 20.09
C PRO A 457 -15.88 -25.42 19.71
N ALA A 458 -16.26 -26.20 18.71
CA ALA A 458 -15.45 -27.30 18.19
C ALA A 458 -14.50 -26.77 17.11
N VAL A 459 -13.21 -27.13 17.18
CA VAL A 459 -12.19 -26.72 16.22
C VAL A 459 -11.65 -27.95 15.50
N THR A 460 -11.64 -27.89 14.16
CA THR A 460 -11.05 -28.92 13.28
C THR A 460 -9.98 -28.26 12.42
N CYS A 461 -8.76 -28.78 12.48
CA CYS A 461 -7.63 -28.34 11.65
C CYS A 461 -7.27 -29.42 10.65
N GLU A 462 -7.30 -29.09 9.37
CA GLU A 462 -6.83 -29.90 8.25
C GLU A 462 -5.75 -29.13 7.49
N ASP A 463 -5.01 -29.81 6.61
CA ASP A 463 -3.88 -29.22 5.88
C ASP A 463 -4.30 -27.99 5.05
N THR A 464 -5.53 -27.93 4.54
CA THR A 464 -6.04 -26.85 3.68
C THR A 464 -7.33 -26.24 4.19
N LYS A 465 -7.81 -26.66 5.37
CA LYS A 465 -9.09 -26.18 5.92
C LYS A 465 -9.05 -26.07 7.45
N ILE A 466 -9.51 -24.94 7.98
CA ILE A 466 -9.75 -24.76 9.42
C ILE A 466 -11.25 -24.53 9.60
N THR A 467 -11.89 -25.27 10.50
CA THR A 467 -13.33 -25.14 10.77
C THR A 467 -13.57 -24.92 12.26
N VAL A 468 -14.37 -23.91 12.61
CA VAL A 468 -14.80 -23.61 13.97
C VAL A 468 -16.32 -23.64 14.03
N CYS A 469 -16.88 -24.57 14.79
CA CYS A 469 -18.33 -24.76 14.91
C CYS A 469 -18.83 -24.30 16.28
N THR A 470 -19.82 -23.41 16.29
CA THR A 470 -20.49 -22.90 17.49
C THR A 470 -21.95 -23.35 17.48
N THR A 471 -22.41 -23.95 18.57
CA THR A 471 -23.79 -24.39 18.72
C THR A 471 -24.58 -23.37 19.53
N PHE A 472 -25.63 -22.81 18.93
CA PHE A 472 -26.59 -21.93 19.58
C PHE A 472 -27.80 -22.73 20.10
N LEU A 473 -28.43 -22.21 21.16
CA LEU A 473 -29.62 -22.82 21.76
C LEU A 473 -30.76 -23.02 20.76
N SER A 474 -30.91 -22.10 19.81
CA SER A 474 -31.91 -22.17 18.75
C SER A 474 -31.49 -21.33 17.54
N ALA A 475 -32.17 -21.51 16.40
CA ALA A 475 -31.98 -20.63 15.25
C ALA A 475 -32.30 -19.16 15.58
N ALA A 476 -33.30 -18.91 16.44
CA ALA A 476 -33.64 -17.56 16.91
C ALA A 476 -32.51 -16.93 17.73
N ASP A 477 -31.77 -17.72 18.52
CA ASP A 477 -30.58 -17.23 19.23
C ASP A 477 -29.44 -16.90 18.28
N ALA A 478 -29.19 -17.74 17.28
CA ALA A 478 -28.17 -17.46 16.26
C ALA A 478 -28.51 -16.18 15.47
N GLN A 479 -29.78 -15.95 15.13
CA GLN A 479 -30.20 -14.75 14.40
C GLN A 479 -29.96 -13.45 15.17
N LYS A 480 -29.87 -13.46 16.51
CA LYS A 480 -29.51 -12.27 17.31
C LYS A 480 -28.11 -11.74 16.99
N MET A 481 -27.22 -12.57 16.44
CA MET A 481 -25.88 -12.15 16.01
C MET A 481 -25.96 -11.04 14.96
N GLY A 482 -27.00 -11.08 14.11
CA GLY A 482 -27.27 -10.14 13.03
C GLY A 482 -26.50 -10.49 11.75
N GLN A 483 -27.20 -10.64 10.63
CA GLN A 483 -26.59 -11.05 9.36
C GLN A 483 -25.54 -10.04 8.86
N ASP A 484 -25.79 -8.74 9.02
CA ASP A 484 -24.83 -7.69 8.62
C ASP A 484 -23.48 -7.84 9.35
N TRP A 485 -23.52 -8.19 10.64
CA TRP A 485 -22.31 -8.42 11.43
C TRP A 485 -21.57 -9.68 10.95
N VAL A 486 -22.31 -10.75 10.63
CA VAL A 486 -21.71 -11.99 10.10
C VAL A 486 -21.06 -11.72 8.74
N ASP A 487 -21.72 -10.97 7.86
CA ASP A 487 -21.18 -10.63 6.54
C ASP A 487 -19.95 -9.73 6.61
N GLU A 488 -19.95 -8.75 7.51
CA GLU A 488 -18.79 -7.89 7.78
C GLU A 488 -17.64 -8.72 8.34
N LYS A 489 -17.89 -9.54 9.36
CA LYS A 489 -16.87 -10.39 9.99
C LYS A 489 -16.30 -11.44 9.05
N THR A 490 -17.10 -12.04 8.20
CA THR A 490 -16.63 -13.00 7.19
C THR A 490 -15.63 -12.34 6.23
N LYS A 491 -15.86 -11.09 5.85
CA LYS A 491 -14.92 -10.31 5.03
C LYS A 491 -13.68 -9.88 5.81
N GLU A 492 -13.83 -9.50 7.07
CA GLU A 492 -12.68 -9.16 7.94
C GLU A 492 -11.76 -10.36 8.16
N LEU A 493 -12.32 -11.53 8.43
CA LEU A 493 -11.58 -12.79 8.57
C LEU A 493 -10.86 -13.15 7.27
N LEU A 494 -11.50 -12.96 6.11
CA LEU A 494 -10.83 -13.15 4.83
C LEU A 494 -9.67 -12.15 4.64
N ALA A 495 -9.89 -10.88 4.97
CA ALA A 495 -8.88 -9.83 4.85
C ALA A 495 -7.70 -10.02 5.81
N TYR A 496 -7.92 -10.69 6.95
CA TYR A 496 -6.87 -11.11 7.87
C TYR A 496 -5.92 -12.13 7.23
N VAL A 497 -6.47 -13.08 6.46
CA VAL A 497 -5.69 -14.10 5.76
C VAL A 497 -5.06 -13.55 4.47
N VAL A 498 -5.77 -12.67 3.75
CA VAL A 498 -5.34 -12.07 2.49
C VAL A 498 -5.49 -10.55 2.55
N PRO A 499 -4.45 -9.82 3.00
CA PRO A 499 -4.49 -8.37 3.12
C PRO A 499 -4.37 -7.71 1.73
N SER A 500 -5.52 -7.38 1.14
CA SER A 500 -5.79 -6.54 -0.06
C SER A 500 -5.16 -6.94 -1.41
N ALA A 501 -4.06 -7.68 -1.43
CA ALA A 501 -3.48 -8.29 -2.64
C ALA A 501 -2.81 -9.62 -2.25
N CYS A 502 -2.64 -10.50 -3.23
CA CYS A 502 -2.21 -11.87 -2.97
C CYS A 502 -0.68 -11.98 -2.88
N PRO A 503 -0.14 -12.48 -1.76
CA PRO A 503 1.24 -12.94 -1.69
C PRO A 503 1.50 -14.05 -2.71
N ALA A 504 2.75 -14.15 -3.16
CA ALA A 504 3.15 -15.15 -4.14
C ALA A 504 2.94 -16.60 -3.67
N TYR A 505 2.99 -16.87 -2.36
CA TYR A 505 2.74 -18.21 -1.82
C TYR A 505 1.26 -18.62 -1.85
N LEU A 506 0.34 -17.69 -2.06
CA LEU A 506 -1.08 -17.97 -2.32
C LEU A 506 -1.40 -18.01 -3.81
N ASP A 507 -0.44 -17.76 -4.69
CA ASP A 507 -0.71 -17.70 -6.13
C ASP A 507 -1.16 -19.07 -6.67
N GLY A 508 -2.29 -19.06 -7.37
CA GLY A 508 -3.01 -20.25 -7.80
C GLY A 508 -4.03 -20.80 -6.79
N TYR A 509 -4.19 -20.20 -5.62
CA TYR A 509 -5.22 -20.59 -4.64
C TYR A 509 -6.44 -19.69 -4.69
N THR A 510 -7.60 -20.24 -4.39
CA THR A 510 -8.76 -19.47 -3.92
C THR A 510 -8.85 -19.63 -2.42
N VAL A 511 -8.72 -18.51 -1.70
CA VAL A 511 -8.88 -18.48 -0.25
C VAL A 511 -10.31 -18.06 0.04
N SER A 512 -11.02 -18.85 0.83
CA SER A 512 -12.40 -18.57 1.19
C SER A 512 -12.62 -18.67 2.70
N VAL A 513 -13.46 -17.78 3.22
CA VAL A 513 -14.06 -17.90 4.55
C VAL A 513 -15.55 -18.10 4.33
N THR A 514 -16.09 -19.21 4.81
CA THR A 514 -17.52 -19.49 4.78
C THR A 514 -18.06 -19.62 6.19
N VAL A 515 -19.30 -19.21 6.38
CA VAL A 515 -20.09 -19.39 7.59
C VAL A 515 -21.33 -20.13 7.14
N ASP A 516 -21.54 -21.35 7.60
CA ASP A 516 -22.64 -22.20 7.12
C ASP A 516 -23.28 -23.00 8.27
N ASP A 517 -24.55 -23.34 8.09
CA ASP A 517 -25.29 -24.22 9.00
C ASP A 517 -24.90 -25.68 8.75
N SER A 518 -24.23 -26.30 9.72
CA SER A 518 -23.82 -27.71 9.60
C SER A 518 -24.97 -28.69 9.83
N THR A 519 -26.13 -28.22 10.32
CA THR A 519 -27.29 -29.06 10.63
C THR A 519 -28.24 -29.22 9.44
N GLY A 520 -28.12 -28.37 8.42
CA GLY A 520 -28.97 -28.39 7.21
C GLY A 520 -30.44 -28.07 7.49
N VAL A 521 -30.75 -27.53 8.68
CA VAL A 521 -32.11 -27.22 9.13
C VAL A 521 -32.61 -25.93 8.47
N GLY A 522 -31.71 -25.07 8.01
CA GLY A 522 -32.04 -23.81 7.33
C GLY A 522 -32.51 -22.74 8.33
N GLY A 523 -32.11 -21.49 8.09
CA GLY A 523 -32.53 -20.34 8.92
C GLY A 523 -31.61 -19.99 10.10
N CYS A 524 -30.41 -20.58 10.19
CA CYS A 524 -29.37 -20.19 11.15
C CYS A 524 -28.62 -18.92 10.70
N LEU A 525 -27.36 -19.04 10.29
CA LEU A 525 -26.51 -17.98 9.76
C LEU A 525 -25.78 -18.53 8.55
N SER A 526 -25.61 -17.71 7.53
CA SER A 526 -24.83 -18.09 6.35
C SER A 526 -24.10 -16.89 5.77
N SER A 527 -22.83 -17.01 5.43
CA SER A 527 -22.08 -15.98 4.73
C SER A 527 -20.89 -16.60 4.02
N ALA A 528 -20.42 -15.96 2.96
CA ALA A 528 -19.21 -16.39 2.27
C ALA A 528 -18.45 -15.20 1.72
N ALA A 529 -17.13 -15.21 1.90
CA ALA A 529 -16.21 -14.32 1.24
C ALA A 529 -15.08 -15.16 0.64
N ALA A 530 -14.67 -14.83 -0.58
CA ALA A 530 -13.56 -15.50 -1.23
C ALA A 530 -12.72 -14.52 -2.04
N VAL A 531 -11.42 -14.82 -2.16
CA VAL A 531 -10.49 -14.14 -3.04
C VAL A 531 -9.71 -15.17 -3.84
N SER A 532 -9.68 -14.99 -5.16
CA SER A 532 -8.84 -15.81 -6.03
C SER A 532 -7.49 -15.14 -6.18
N CYS A 533 -6.45 -15.83 -5.72
CA CYS A 533 -5.08 -15.35 -5.81
C CYS A 533 -4.48 -15.77 -7.14
N GLN A 534 -4.50 -14.81 -8.07
CA GLN A 534 -3.81 -14.91 -9.36
C GLN A 534 -2.93 -13.68 -9.52
N LEU A 535 -1.62 -13.87 -9.43
CA LEU A 535 -0.68 -12.81 -9.74
C LEU A 535 -0.81 -12.46 -11.22
N GLY A 536 -1.14 -11.20 -11.50
CA GLY A 536 -1.32 -10.70 -12.86
C GLY A 536 -0.03 -10.78 -13.68
N PRO A 537 -0.14 -10.74 -15.02
CA PRO A 537 1.02 -10.70 -15.88
C PRO A 537 1.85 -9.45 -15.59
N VAL A 538 3.17 -9.62 -15.48
CA VAL A 538 4.11 -8.51 -15.32
C VAL A 538 4.86 -8.26 -16.63
N PRO A 539 5.27 -7.00 -16.93
CA PRO A 539 6.00 -6.66 -18.16
C PRO A 539 7.48 -7.06 -18.09
N PHE A 540 7.74 -8.31 -17.67
CA PHE A 540 9.03 -8.90 -17.41
C PHE A 540 8.98 -10.43 -17.66
N PRO A 541 10.01 -11.06 -18.26
CA PRO A 541 11.20 -10.43 -18.83
C PRO A 541 10.92 -9.67 -20.13
N LYS A 542 11.90 -8.88 -20.59
CA LYS A 542 11.80 -8.12 -21.85
C LYS A 542 12.11 -8.96 -23.10
N CYS A 543 12.73 -10.13 -22.95
CA CYS A 543 13.06 -11.01 -24.07
C CYS A 543 11.93 -12.01 -24.37
N GLU A 544 11.86 -12.45 -25.63
CA GLU A 544 10.97 -13.52 -26.05
C GLU A 544 11.53 -14.90 -25.65
N CYS A 545 10.85 -15.57 -24.73
CA CYS A 545 11.19 -16.91 -24.25
C CYS A 545 9.98 -17.55 -23.56
N ASP A 546 10.02 -18.87 -23.35
CA ASP A 546 8.94 -19.61 -22.68
C ASP A 546 8.94 -19.30 -21.17
N THR A 547 8.04 -18.40 -20.75
CA THR A 547 7.85 -17.99 -19.35
C THR A 547 6.93 -18.90 -18.56
N SER A 548 6.34 -19.92 -19.20
CA SER A 548 5.38 -20.79 -18.54
C SER A 548 6.03 -21.53 -17.36
N ARG A 549 5.32 -21.58 -16.24
CA ARG A 549 5.79 -22.29 -15.04
C ARG A 549 5.92 -23.78 -15.34
N LEU A 550 6.97 -24.41 -14.81
CA LEU A 550 7.34 -25.80 -15.11
C LEU A 550 7.65 -26.06 -16.60
N SER A 551 8.01 -25.04 -17.38
CA SER A 551 8.58 -25.22 -18.72
C SER A 551 9.98 -25.84 -18.68
N THR A 552 10.75 -25.57 -17.62
CA THR A 552 12.03 -26.20 -17.32
C THR A 552 11.96 -26.91 -15.95
N PRO A 553 12.95 -27.76 -15.62
CA PRO A 553 13.02 -28.38 -14.29
C PRO A 553 13.29 -27.40 -13.15
N PHE A 554 13.77 -26.19 -13.43
CA PHE A 554 14.18 -25.24 -12.40
C PHE A 554 12.99 -24.39 -11.93
N VAL A 555 12.77 -24.36 -10.62
CA VAL A 555 11.68 -23.59 -10.00
C VAL A 555 12.20 -22.74 -8.84
N VAL A 556 11.46 -21.69 -8.51
CA VAL A 556 11.74 -20.83 -7.34
C VAL A 556 10.59 -20.94 -6.35
N SER A 557 10.92 -21.12 -5.08
CA SER A 557 9.96 -21.08 -3.97
C SER A 557 9.19 -19.76 -3.97
N PRO A 558 7.88 -19.76 -3.71
CA PRO A 558 7.09 -18.53 -3.68
C PRO A 558 7.30 -17.72 -2.39
N THR A 559 8.20 -18.18 -1.52
CA THR A 559 8.62 -17.49 -0.30
C THR A 559 10.06 -17.01 -0.41
N MET A 560 10.31 -15.86 0.20
CA MET A 560 11.62 -15.26 0.33
C MET A 560 11.88 -15.01 1.80
N TYR A 561 13.13 -15.12 2.24
CA TYR A 561 13.49 -14.88 3.63
C TYR A 561 14.61 -13.84 3.74
N ARG A 562 14.71 -13.21 4.92
CA ARG A 562 15.73 -12.20 5.21
C ARG A 562 16.89 -12.79 5.99
N LEU A 563 18.11 -12.47 5.58
CA LEU A 563 19.33 -12.73 6.37
C LEU A 563 20.09 -11.42 6.64
N PRO A 564 20.97 -11.38 7.66
CA PRO A 564 21.93 -10.29 7.82
C PRO A 564 22.82 -10.13 6.58
N GLY A 565 23.09 -8.89 6.17
CA GLY A 565 24.04 -8.58 5.10
C GLY A 565 25.49 -8.85 5.46
N ARG A 566 26.39 -8.76 4.45
CA ARG A 566 27.85 -8.84 4.68
C ARG A 566 28.35 -7.68 5.52
N THR A 567 27.62 -6.56 5.51
CA THR A 567 27.90 -5.39 6.33
C THR A 567 26.75 -5.16 7.30
N LYS A 568 27.04 -4.44 8.40
CA LYS A 568 26.01 -4.03 9.36
C LYS A 568 24.92 -3.15 8.74
N ASN A 569 25.18 -2.55 7.58
CA ASN A 569 24.30 -1.61 6.88
C ASN A 569 23.49 -2.27 5.75
N THR A 570 23.60 -3.59 5.56
CA THR A 570 22.89 -4.31 4.49
C THR A 570 22.02 -5.43 5.04
N ASN A 571 20.99 -5.80 4.29
CA ASN A 571 20.16 -6.99 4.49
C ASN A 571 20.20 -7.85 3.23
N LEU A 572 20.14 -9.16 3.39
CA LEU A 572 19.97 -10.11 2.29
C LEU A 572 18.50 -10.50 2.18
N PHE A 573 18.00 -10.57 0.95
CA PHE A 573 16.67 -11.04 0.60
C PHE A 573 16.80 -12.23 -0.34
N CYS A 574 16.45 -13.42 0.13
CA CYS A 574 16.92 -14.68 -0.44
C CYS A 574 15.78 -15.51 -1.04
N PHE A 575 15.91 -15.80 -2.33
CA PHE A 575 15.12 -16.80 -3.06
C PHE A 575 15.70 -18.19 -2.82
N THR A 576 14.81 -19.18 -2.73
CA THR A 576 15.20 -20.60 -2.72
C THR A 576 14.81 -21.23 -4.05
N LEU A 577 15.75 -21.91 -4.69
CA LEU A 577 15.53 -22.67 -5.91
C LEU A 577 15.34 -24.15 -5.59
N ASP A 578 14.60 -24.83 -6.44
CA ASP A 578 14.41 -26.28 -6.37
C ASP A 578 14.34 -26.86 -7.80
N VAL A 579 14.35 -28.18 -7.90
CA VAL A 579 14.22 -28.92 -9.16
C VAL A 579 13.00 -29.82 -9.12
N ARG A 580 12.10 -29.64 -10.09
CA ARG A 580 10.85 -30.38 -10.24
C ARG A 580 10.73 -31.00 -11.62
N THR A 581 9.84 -31.98 -11.76
CA THR A 581 9.53 -32.56 -13.07
C THR A 581 8.77 -31.52 -13.91
N PRO A 582 9.28 -31.12 -15.09
CA PRO A 582 8.59 -30.17 -15.95
C PRO A 582 7.37 -30.80 -16.62
N ASN A 583 6.36 -29.98 -16.89
CA ASN A 583 5.18 -30.39 -17.65
C ASN A 583 5.46 -30.41 -19.17
N ASN A 584 6.45 -29.62 -19.61
CA ASN A 584 6.87 -29.54 -20.99
C ASN A 584 7.75 -30.75 -21.36
N LYS A 585 7.40 -31.49 -22.43
CA LYS A 585 8.20 -32.61 -22.96
C LYS A 585 9.16 -32.21 -24.10
N GLY A 586 9.11 -30.94 -24.52
CA GLY A 586 9.91 -30.33 -25.57
C GLY A 586 11.32 -29.95 -25.10
N TYR A 587 11.94 -29.00 -25.80
CA TYR A 587 13.30 -28.55 -25.52
C TYR A 587 13.47 -28.06 -24.07
N CYS A 588 12.59 -27.15 -23.61
CA CYS A 588 12.70 -26.53 -22.29
C CYS A 588 12.66 -27.55 -21.13
N GLY A 589 11.81 -28.56 -21.22
CA GLY A 589 11.70 -29.58 -20.17
C GLY A 589 12.88 -30.56 -20.14
N LYS A 590 13.74 -30.56 -21.15
CA LYS A 590 14.96 -31.37 -21.21
C LYS A 590 16.22 -30.60 -20.80
N THR A 591 16.07 -29.34 -20.41
CA THR A 591 17.21 -28.53 -19.97
C THR A 591 17.76 -29.05 -18.65
N THR A 592 19.09 -29.16 -18.54
CA THR A 592 19.77 -29.70 -17.35
C THR A 592 20.74 -28.69 -16.71
N SER A 593 20.84 -27.51 -17.30
CA SER A 593 21.74 -26.44 -16.87
C SER A 593 20.98 -25.12 -16.75
N LEU A 594 21.20 -24.42 -15.64
CA LEU A 594 20.69 -23.09 -15.35
C LEU A 594 21.81 -22.08 -15.60
N LEU A 595 21.66 -21.27 -16.66
CA LEU A 595 22.66 -20.31 -17.09
C LEU A 595 22.73 -19.10 -16.16
N LYS A 596 21.58 -18.45 -15.94
CA LYS A 596 21.45 -17.20 -15.19
C LYS A 596 20.03 -17.05 -14.65
N GLY A 597 19.85 -16.14 -13.69
CA GLY A 597 18.55 -15.59 -13.36
C GLY A 597 18.50 -14.09 -13.69
N GLU A 598 17.30 -13.53 -13.87
CA GLU A 598 17.11 -12.08 -13.86
C GLU A 598 15.97 -11.72 -12.92
N VAL A 599 16.13 -10.63 -12.17
CA VAL A 599 15.14 -10.11 -11.24
C VAL A 599 14.55 -8.84 -11.80
N TRP A 600 13.23 -8.70 -11.73
CA TRP A 600 12.56 -7.45 -12.07
C TRP A 600 12.82 -6.44 -10.94
N GLY A 601 13.69 -5.48 -11.21
CA GLY A 601 14.22 -4.56 -10.21
C GLY A 601 14.13 -3.11 -10.65
N ASN A 602 13.86 -2.22 -9.70
CA ASN A 602 13.77 -0.79 -9.92
C ASN A 602 15.16 -0.21 -10.19
N GLU A 603 15.38 0.23 -11.43
CA GLU A 603 16.67 0.76 -11.83
C GLU A 603 17.04 2.10 -11.18
N ASP A 604 16.06 2.86 -10.67
CA ASP A 604 16.33 4.09 -9.90
C ASP A 604 16.99 3.77 -8.56
N LEU A 605 16.79 2.55 -8.07
CA LEU A 605 17.38 2.02 -6.84
C LEU A 605 18.66 1.20 -7.09
N ARG A 606 19.30 1.35 -8.26
CA ARG A 606 20.60 0.72 -8.61
C ARG A 606 21.69 0.86 -7.56
N ARG A 607 21.71 2.00 -6.85
CA ARG A 607 22.71 2.29 -5.80
C ARG A 607 22.36 1.66 -4.45
N GLN A 608 21.18 1.06 -4.33
CA GLN A 608 20.72 0.42 -3.09
C GLN A 608 21.06 -1.07 -3.04
N ILE A 609 21.54 -1.65 -4.14
CA ILE A 609 22.03 -3.03 -4.17
C ILE A 609 23.56 -3.05 -4.13
N GLU A 610 24.11 -3.72 -3.11
CA GLU A 610 25.55 -3.79 -2.83
C GLU A 610 26.18 -5.09 -3.34
N GLY A 611 25.35 -6.10 -3.62
CA GLY A 611 25.82 -7.41 -4.05
C GLY A 611 24.70 -8.39 -4.35
N ILE A 612 25.07 -9.45 -5.06
CA ILE A 612 24.21 -10.60 -5.30
C ILE A 612 24.94 -11.83 -4.75
N GLY A 613 24.40 -12.41 -3.68
CA GLY A 613 24.90 -13.65 -3.10
C GLY A 613 24.31 -14.85 -3.83
N VAL A 614 25.12 -15.82 -4.22
CA VAL A 614 24.65 -17.07 -4.83
C VAL A 614 25.28 -18.27 -4.12
N GLN A 615 24.49 -19.29 -3.83
CA GLN A 615 24.93 -20.50 -3.14
C GLN A 615 24.29 -21.72 -3.80
N PRO A 616 25.01 -22.46 -4.66
CA PRO A 616 24.52 -23.74 -5.14
C PRO A 616 24.47 -24.78 -4.01
N ALA A 617 23.70 -25.83 -4.21
CA ALA A 617 23.67 -26.99 -3.34
C ALA A 617 25.08 -27.55 -3.10
N GLY A 618 25.40 -27.85 -1.84
CA GLY A 618 26.71 -28.35 -1.42
C GLY A 618 27.80 -27.30 -1.25
N ALA A 619 27.51 -26.00 -1.48
CA ALA A 619 28.42 -24.93 -1.10
C ALA A 619 28.21 -24.52 0.37
N ASP A 620 29.30 -24.32 1.11
CA ASP A 620 29.25 -23.96 2.54
C ASP A 620 28.87 -22.49 2.79
N LYS A 621 28.99 -21.62 1.79
CA LYS A 621 28.77 -20.17 1.92
C LYS A 621 28.30 -19.51 0.63
N LEU A 622 27.63 -18.37 0.78
CA LEU A 622 27.29 -17.48 -0.32
C LEU A 622 28.56 -16.94 -1.01
N SER A 623 28.57 -17.06 -2.33
CA SER A 623 29.54 -16.41 -3.21
C SER A 623 28.93 -15.12 -3.75
N PHE A 624 29.59 -13.98 -3.55
CA PHE A 624 29.05 -12.70 -3.96
C PHE A 624 29.51 -12.28 -5.36
N ARG A 625 28.61 -11.64 -6.08
CA ARG A 625 28.81 -11.04 -7.40
C ARG A 625 28.43 -9.56 -7.34
N SER A 626 29.12 -8.75 -8.12
CA SER A 626 28.74 -7.36 -8.29
C SER A 626 27.40 -7.27 -9.02
N PRO A 627 26.50 -6.37 -8.61
CA PRO A 627 25.23 -6.17 -9.32
C PRO A 627 25.50 -5.75 -10.77
N SER A 628 24.84 -6.41 -11.71
CA SER A 628 24.91 -6.05 -13.13
C SER A 628 23.51 -5.89 -13.67
N TRP A 629 23.29 -4.88 -14.51
CA TRP A 629 21.96 -4.51 -15.00
C TRP A 629 21.83 -4.78 -16.50
N GLY A 630 20.59 -4.95 -16.94
CA GLY A 630 20.21 -4.87 -18.35
C GLY A 630 20.43 -3.48 -18.94
N PRO A 631 20.13 -3.31 -20.24
CA PRO A 631 19.94 -1.99 -20.84
C PRO A 631 19.10 -1.05 -19.96
N VAL A 632 19.38 0.25 -20.04
CA VAL A 632 18.61 1.28 -19.32
C VAL A 632 17.15 1.24 -19.79
N GLY A 633 16.21 1.26 -18.85
CA GLY A 633 14.78 1.13 -19.11
C GLY A 633 14.25 -0.31 -19.01
N ASP A 634 15.11 -1.33 -19.02
CA ASP A 634 14.67 -2.73 -18.98
C ASP A 634 14.27 -3.20 -17.58
N GLN A 635 14.58 -2.44 -16.53
CA GLN A 635 14.24 -2.77 -15.14
C GLN A 635 14.76 -4.18 -14.74
N THR A 636 15.91 -4.59 -15.29
CA THR A 636 16.40 -5.97 -15.24
C THR A 636 17.71 -6.05 -14.47
N LEU A 637 17.69 -6.67 -13.28
CA LEU A 637 18.88 -7.01 -12.51
C LEU A 637 19.34 -8.42 -12.86
N LYS A 638 20.58 -8.58 -13.30
CA LYS A 638 21.13 -9.87 -13.75
C LYS A 638 21.80 -10.61 -12.60
N VAL A 639 21.36 -11.85 -12.39
CA VAL A 639 22.00 -12.85 -11.52
C VAL A 639 22.81 -13.79 -12.41
N THR A 640 24.02 -13.39 -12.75
CA THR A 640 24.86 -14.10 -13.73
C THR A 640 26.35 -14.07 -13.38
N PRO A 641 27.13 -15.09 -13.79
CA PRO A 641 26.69 -16.40 -14.25
C PRO A 641 26.31 -17.33 -13.08
N LEU A 642 25.33 -18.20 -13.29
CA LEU A 642 25.03 -19.31 -12.37
C LEU A 642 25.73 -20.60 -12.84
N ASN A 643 25.46 -21.04 -14.07
CA ASN A 643 25.98 -22.28 -14.66
C ASN A 643 25.75 -23.52 -13.76
N TRP A 644 24.58 -23.63 -13.15
CA TRP A 644 24.26 -24.70 -12.21
C TRP A 644 23.65 -25.91 -12.92
N SER A 645 24.15 -27.10 -12.60
CA SER A 645 23.45 -28.36 -12.91
C SER A 645 22.17 -28.51 -12.07
N LEU A 646 21.32 -29.47 -12.43
CA LEU A 646 20.15 -29.84 -11.62
C LEU A 646 20.51 -30.11 -10.15
N ALA A 647 21.62 -30.83 -9.90
CA ALA A 647 22.06 -31.13 -8.54
C ALA A 647 22.46 -29.85 -7.77
N GLN A 648 23.12 -28.92 -8.43
CA GLN A 648 23.53 -27.64 -7.83
C GLN A 648 22.37 -26.68 -7.64
N ALA A 649 21.34 -26.72 -8.48
CA ALA A 649 20.18 -25.84 -8.37
C ALA A 649 19.18 -26.27 -7.29
N LYS A 650 19.16 -27.56 -6.93
CA LYS A 650 18.25 -28.10 -5.92
C LYS A 650 18.58 -27.56 -4.53
N ASN A 651 17.66 -26.81 -3.92
CA ASN A 651 17.87 -26.06 -2.67
C ASN A 651 18.97 -24.98 -2.77
N ALA A 652 19.26 -24.50 -3.98
CA ALA A 652 20.18 -23.39 -4.15
C ALA A 652 19.57 -22.09 -3.65
N THR A 653 20.41 -21.14 -3.26
CA THR A 653 19.98 -19.84 -2.76
C THR A 653 20.53 -18.71 -3.64
N ILE A 654 19.68 -17.73 -3.94
CA ILE A 654 20.05 -16.47 -4.58
C ILE A 654 19.60 -15.34 -3.65
N CYS A 655 20.50 -14.48 -3.21
CA CYS A 655 20.22 -13.37 -2.31
C CYS A 655 20.54 -12.01 -2.93
N LEU A 656 19.61 -11.08 -2.80
CA LEU A 656 19.81 -9.67 -3.10
C LEU A 656 20.33 -8.97 -1.84
N GLU A 657 21.52 -8.37 -1.89
CA GLU A 657 22.05 -7.59 -0.78
C GLU A 657 21.68 -6.12 -0.94
N LEU A 658 20.67 -5.66 -0.20
CA LEU A 658 20.20 -4.29 -0.24
C LEU A 658 20.66 -3.49 0.98
N THR A 659 20.87 -2.20 0.80
CA THR A 659 21.13 -1.25 1.88
C THR A 659 19.94 -1.19 2.84
N LYS A 660 20.23 -1.03 4.13
CA LYS A 660 19.19 -0.90 5.15
C LYS A 660 18.38 0.36 4.94
N GLY A 661 17.05 0.21 5.05
CA GLY A 661 16.10 1.27 4.75
C GLY A 661 15.57 1.24 3.31
N THR A 662 16.14 0.42 2.43
CA THR A 662 15.53 0.13 1.12
C THR A 662 14.27 -0.71 1.31
N ASP A 663 13.15 -0.22 0.79
CA ASP A 663 11.90 -0.97 0.73
C ASP A 663 12.00 -2.04 -0.38
N LEU A 664 11.69 -3.29 -0.04
CA LEU A 664 11.81 -4.40 -0.99
C LEU A 664 10.73 -4.34 -2.07
N GLY A 665 9.53 -3.87 -1.72
CA GLY A 665 8.43 -3.70 -2.66
C GLY A 665 8.77 -2.64 -3.72
N ASP A 666 9.34 -1.51 -3.29
CA ASP A 666 9.83 -0.45 -4.17
C ASP A 666 11.00 -0.94 -5.05
N PHE A 667 11.93 -1.71 -4.47
CA PHE A 667 13.04 -2.29 -5.22
C PHE A 667 12.56 -3.30 -6.28
N CYS A 668 11.46 -4.01 -6.05
CA CYS A 668 10.99 -5.08 -6.93
C CYS A 668 9.83 -4.71 -7.86
N ASN A 669 9.52 -3.41 -8.01
CA ASN A 669 8.49 -2.88 -8.94
C ASN A 669 7.07 -3.48 -8.77
N PHE A 670 6.77 -4.15 -7.65
CA PHE A 670 5.49 -4.84 -7.46
C PHE A 670 4.79 -4.48 -6.14
N GLY A 671 5.54 -4.03 -5.13
CA GLY A 671 5.00 -3.84 -3.78
C GLY A 671 4.91 -5.15 -2.98
N MET A 672 4.30 -5.07 -1.78
CA MET A 672 4.09 -6.22 -0.87
C MET A 672 5.34 -7.04 -0.51
N ASN A 673 6.56 -6.47 -0.65
CA ASN A 673 7.80 -7.22 -0.50
C ASN A 673 7.87 -8.46 -1.42
N THR A 674 7.24 -8.40 -2.60
CA THR A 674 7.24 -9.47 -3.60
C THR A 674 8.20 -9.13 -4.73
N CYS A 675 9.04 -10.08 -5.11
CA CYS A 675 9.99 -9.93 -6.21
C CYS A 675 9.78 -11.01 -7.27
N TRP A 676 9.92 -10.60 -8.53
CA TRP A 676 9.82 -11.48 -9.68
C TRP A 676 11.21 -11.88 -10.19
N ILE A 677 11.40 -13.16 -10.48
CA ILE A 677 12.64 -13.73 -10.99
C ILE A 677 12.35 -14.73 -12.11
N ASN A 678 13.10 -14.67 -13.20
CA ASN A 678 13.08 -15.68 -14.24
C ASN A 678 14.41 -16.45 -14.29
N LEU A 679 14.35 -17.70 -14.74
CA LEU A 679 15.49 -18.62 -14.76
C LEU A 679 15.79 -19.06 -16.19
N PHE A 680 16.99 -18.79 -16.70
CA PHE A 680 17.31 -19.02 -18.11
C PHE A 680 18.08 -20.31 -18.36
N ASP A 681 17.70 -21.00 -19.44
CA ASP A 681 18.53 -22.03 -20.04
C ASP A 681 19.73 -21.43 -20.82
N PRO A 682 20.72 -22.24 -21.20
CA PRO A 682 21.90 -21.78 -21.94
C PRO A 682 21.60 -21.13 -23.29
N ASN A 683 20.50 -21.49 -23.95
CA ASN A 683 20.10 -20.91 -25.24
C ASN A 683 19.13 -19.72 -25.10
N ILE A 684 18.77 -19.32 -23.88
CA ILE A 684 17.89 -18.17 -23.59
C ILE A 684 16.51 -18.32 -24.26
N LYS A 685 16.07 -19.57 -24.53
CA LYS A 685 14.76 -19.87 -25.12
C LYS A 685 13.71 -20.18 -24.05
N CYS A 686 14.15 -20.59 -22.86
CA CYS A 686 13.31 -21.00 -21.75
C CYS A 686 13.62 -20.10 -20.56
N CYS A 687 12.60 -19.48 -19.99
CA CYS A 687 12.75 -18.47 -18.95
C CYS A 687 11.56 -18.47 -17.97
N PRO A 688 11.20 -19.63 -17.37
CA PRO A 688 10.07 -19.71 -16.47
C PRO A 688 10.14 -18.61 -15.41
N LEU A 689 9.01 -17.94 -15.21
CA LEU A 689 8.89 -16.75 -14.39
C LEU A 689 8.19 -17.09 -13.07
N PHE A 690 8.79 -16.64 -11.97
CA PHE A 690 8.33 -16.89 -10.61
C PHE A 690 8.26 -15.59 -9.82
N ALA A 691 7.37 -15.56 -8.84
CA ALA A 691 7.30 -14.51 -7.83
C ALA A 691 7.61 -15.12 -6.47
N ALA A 692 8.24 -14.36 -5.59
CA ALA A 692 8.45 -14.74 -4.19
C ALA A 692 8.16 -13.57 -3.26
N THR A 693 7.40 -13.81 -2.19
CA THR A 693 7.06 -12.80 -1.18
C THR A 693 7.89 -13.03 0.08
N LEU A 694 8.39 -11.93 0.67
CA LEU A 694 9.10 -11.98 1.95
C LEU A 694 8.17 -12.44 3.07
N VAL A 695 8.58 -13.49 3.80
CA VAL A 695 7.91 -14.02 5.00
C VAL A 695 8.72 -13.79 6.27
#